data_AF-A0A9W8V1Q4-F1
#
_entry.id   AF-A0A9W8V1Q4-F1
#
_cell.length_a   1.000
_cell.length_b   1.000
_cell.length_c   1.000
_cell.angle_alpha   90.00
_cell.angle_beta   90.00
_cell.angle_gamma   90.00
#
_symmetry.space_group_name_H-M   'P 1'
#
loop_
_entity.id
_entity.type
_entity.pdbx_description
1 polymer ?
#
loop_
_entity_poly.entity_id
_entity_poly.type
_entity_poly.pdbx_seq_one_letter_code
_entity_poly.pdbx_strand_id
1 'polypeptide(L)'
;MVGTKNGGTMKDNDVEATSGFIVKQIHDASKLSYKYKPNLVVINAGTNDIVGGIDPAGQPQRLKSMLLDLWSNISPETVIIVSTILPVDKPAAEALRGGVNNGYRDVVSDLYKEGKPIYLADLDGFMTLSDLGDGTHPTDFGFRKMAGAFWSAIQKAEKENKFKDPLPADTSNNGGKTCRKSPGDGVNAGSLTQRGSGYDGGTYEHDSQEMGALLTITSDWDRGQWFFARIFRSDRDDLLGWVENSAGNVVYAVRRNDGGGKFTKIATDLNVNDNCKPKGVVFIDLNGDGLDDFACIGPNGAVYASINQGNGGGDKPPSFVYKGLWRAADSRFPQAKVRLADIDGDGRADFCGLSDNGDVYVWRNGWINDMPEYWQALGKRFNGKGMGNLDGTRFEDLNGDGRDDWIWVGDKGEAHTWTNSRSCGVGKEGDGLIVAWRPGYYKGKASGPTHAGGFASGIRNRIHFARIYGEPQDFGLLGKLDYVYMEHTKDSNGKHTFRMRVWKNKGYGATKPKADGNKYCDMTGNGRDDYVWVLSKGEMDFYPNGGKNFITGQESYWGPMQKAFFKPDRDLDRRDLHLTDWDGDGKCDIVWVDPNNQNRVSVWRNNYTPGGDFNWQYLANPAPELYCPEKRGIGFHDIPVQFADVSGSGRSDYLCIEKNGRIWGWTQDAKGAWTYIDQFFGSKKHGRANMRFADVDGDGRDDAIWVERFSGDAFVYYNMGRRDIAGSRYWWEIQERGGPFPAYGGSYAGSCQYFPDLNGDGRADLHSIQGTFPNTAVSAYNVCDGNRSGDDSTDIKKPDLIMPPEAPSGGGGGEESNTPPNPGENCGLPQKWMQLPIKVGESDGGEDMCFAKWNQGVFPREIEAWASEGSLRWIRMVYNDGTQVTAGKKPAADKNHRYGTVNLDAGAYWPGGPPPEVDVPRGEKRDGMLLGFRLRAGDIIDSLTPLFSKSKPVKVTLRDAKFSPTWQELNARPFDGRQMEVIEASHVLFNNRDEEPVDMAVDLFLTVETGTKVTWAKEKGHEDGGEVGATIGAEYSWEAGIPEVVVAQNKKKIEVTAKYVGKQIRRTVDGGETSEFKRLTQHFENGDAYSYPVFGRYRESQATDAYSNCFDIDEDDEDDKKDADSADIVITESGTYCPDGERVGDTGMSDAELLNACPI
;
A
#
# COMPACT_ATOMS: atom_id res chain seq x y z
N MET A 1 -4.97 27.01 14.71
CA MET A 1 -3.63 26.55 14.28
C MET A 1 -3.42 27.01 12.85
N VAL A 2 -2.23 26.77 12.31
CA VAL A 2 -1.84 27.23 10.96
C VAL A 2 -0.97 26.14 10.33
N GLY A 3 -1.11 25.93 9.04
CA GLY A 3 -0.42 24.87 8.33
C GLY A 3 -1.05 24.58 6.98
N THR A 4 -0.37 23.78 6.19
CA THR A 4 -0.73 23.49 4.79
C THR A 4 -1.60 22.24 4.58
N LYS A 5 -1.93 21.53 5.66
CA LYS A 5 -2.60 20.23 5.63
C LYS A 5 -3.57 20.13 6.78
N ASN A 6 -4.48 19.14 6.73
CA ASN A 6 -5.42 18.90 7.81
C ASN A 6 -5.20 17.54 8.45
N GLY A 7 -5.16 17.50 9.78
CA GLY A 7 -4.87 16.29 10.55
C GLY A 7 -5.68 16.21 11.83
N GLY A 8 -6.44 15.12 11.99
CA GLY A 8 -7.24 14.86 13.19
C GLY A 8 -8.67 15.44 13.13
N THR A 9 -9.45 15.14 14.18
CA THR A 9 -10.90 15.42 14.28
C THR A 9 -11.25 16.71 15.03
N MET A 10 -10.24 17.51 15.36
CA MET A 10 -10.38 18.82 16.01
C MET A 10 -10.98 19.86 15.05
N LYS A 11 -11.68 20.86 15.61
CA LYS A 11 -12.43 21.87 14.82
C LYS A 11 -11.51 22.73 13.95
N ASP A 12 -10.40 23.14 14.55
CA ASP A 12 -9.25 23.75 13.92
C ASP A 12 -8.20 22.63 13.86
N ASN A 13 -7.83 22.20 12.64
CA ASN A 13 -6.98 21.02 12.41
C ASN A 13 -5.90 21.27 11.36
N ASP A 14 -5.60 22.54 11.08
CA ASP A 14 -4.61 22.98 10.11
C ASP A 14 -3.20 22.80 10.71
N VAL A 15 -2.37 22.00 10.03
CA VAL A 15 -1.08 21.48 10.51
C VAL A 15 -0.05 21.37 9.38
N GLU A 16 1.23 21.33 9.73
CA GLU A 16 2.35 21.08 8.81
C GLU A 16 2.96 19.70 9.09
N ALA A 17 2.14 18.65 8.95
CA ALA A 17 2.49 17.28 9.33
C ALA A 17 2.42 16.34 8.12
N THR A 18 3.45 15.50 7.93
CA THR A 18 3.49 14.52 6.83
C THR A 18 3.96 13.17 7.36
N SER A 19 3.14 12.13 7.15
CA SER A 19 3.50 10.77 7.57
C SER A 19 4.72 10.25 6.79
N GLY A 20 5.57 9.47 7.44
CA GLY A 20 6.80 8.89 6.87
C GLY A 20 7.97 9.87 6.65
N PHE A 21 7.81 11.18 6.85
CA PHE A 21 8.88 12.14 6.61
C PHE A 21 9.96 12.14 7.70
N ILE A 22 11.22 12.27 7.29
CA ILE A 22 12.38 12.50 8.18
C ILE A 22 12.56 13.99 8.52
N VAL A 23 13.36 14.35 9.54
CA VAL A 23 13.60 15.74 9.99
C VAL A 23 13.98 16.67 8.82
N LYS A 24 14.80 16.22 7.87
CA LYS A 24 15.15 17.03 6.69
C LYS A 24 13.93 17.34 5.82
N GLN A 25 13.06 16.36 5.57
CA GLN A 25 11.85 16.53 4.78
C GLN A 25 10.80 17.35 5.53
N ILE A 26 10.73 17.23 6.87
CA ILE A 26 9.91 18.07 7.73
C ILE A 26 10.40 19.53 7.69
N HIS A 27 11.71 19.77 7.74
CA HIS A 27 12.31 21.10 7.57
C HIS A 27 11.98 21.69 6.20
N ASP A 28 12.11 20.90 5.13
CA ASP A 28 11.76 21.32 3.78
C ASP A 28 10.26 21.55 3.55
N ALA A 29 9.38 20.89 4.31
CA ALA A 29 7.94 21.16 4.33
C ALA A 29 7.59 22.39 5.18
N SER A 30 8.24 22.56 6.34
CA SER A 30 7.97 23.64 7.30
C SER A 30 8.12 25.05 6.69
N LYS A 31 8.94 25.18 5.65
CA LYS A 31 9.12 26.41 4.86
C LYS A 31 7.81 26.95 4.28
N LEU A 32 6.86 26.07 3.93
CA LEU A 32 5.54 26.47 3.43
C LEU A 32 4.73 27.21 4.50
N SER A 33 4.95 26.90 5.76
CA SER A 33 4.27 27.51 6.91
C SER A 33 4.93 28.80 7.43
N TYR A 34 6.08 29.22 6.88
CA TYR A 34 6.78 30.44 7.35
C TYR A 34 5.96 31.72 7.14
N LYS A 35 5.16 31.77 6.06
CA LYS A 35 4.28 32.89 5.73
C LYS A 35 3.19 33.14 6.80
N TYR A 36 2.83 32.14 7.60
CA TYR A 36 1.75 32.26 8.59
C TYR A 36 2.14 32.95 9.90
N LYS A 37 3.43 33.26 10.09
CA LYS A 37 3.95 34.01 11.25
C LYS A 37 3.47 33.55 12.65
N PRO A 38 3.36 32.23 12.95
CA PRO A 38 2.89 31.77 14.25
C PRO A 38 3.75 32.28 15.42
N ASN A 39 3.10 32.70 16.50
CA ASN A 39 3.76 33.01 17.78
C ASN A 39 4.08 31.75 18.61
N LEU A 40 3.50 30.59 18.27
CA LEU A 40 3.76 29.29 18.87
C LEU A 40 3.93 28.22 17.78
N VAL A 41 5.05 27.49 17.80
CA VAL A 41 5.29 26.31 16.95
C VAL A 41 5.54 25.09 17.83
N VAL A 42 4.86 23.98 17.54
CA VAL A 42 4.97 22.72 18.30
C VAL A 42 5.50 21.61 17.40
N ILE A 43 6.57 20.92 17.83
CA ILE A 43 7.34 19.99 17.00
C ILE A 43 7.47 18.62 17.68
N ASN A 44 6.93 17.59 17.01
CA ASN A 44 7.35 16.21 17.16
C ASN A 44 7.88 15.74 15.80
N ALA A 45 9.18 15.47 15.73
CA ALA A 45 9.88 15.11 14.51
C ALA A 45 10.98 14.10 14.84
N GLY A 46 11.32 13.21 13.91
CA GLY A 46 12.49 12.35 14.04
C GLY A 46 12.26 10.85 14.19
N THR A 47 11.02 10.40 14.40
CA THR A 47 10.71 8.96 14.49
C THR A 47 11.11 8.21 13.22
N ASN A 48 10.88 8.79 12.04
CA ASN A 48 11.24 8.16 10.76
C ASN A 48 12.75 8.15 10.51
N ASP A 49 13.51 9.14 11.01
CA ASP A 49 14.97 9.15 10.95
C ASP A 49 15.54 7.96 11.74
N ILE A 50 15.08 7.74 12.98
CA ILE A 50 15.56 6.60 13.80
C ILE A 50 15.02 5.25 13.31
N VAL A 51 13.80 5.20 12.76
CA VAL A 51 13.24 3.97 12.14
C VAL A 51 13.92 3.60 10.83
N GLY A 52 14.36 4.60 10.05
CA GLY A 52 15.14 4.40 8.82
C GLY A 52 16.67 4.33 9.05
N GLY A 53 17.15 4.60 10.26
CA GLY A 53 18.58 4.74 10.55
C GLY A 53 19.27 5.93 9.85
N ILE A 54 18.51 6.96 9.46
CA ILE A 54 18.96 8.06 8.60
C ILE A 54 19.65 9.14 9.44
N ASP A 55 20.97 8.99 9.56
CA ASP A 55 21.88 9.91 10.28
C ASP A 55 21.30 10.38 11.64
N PRO A 56 21.15 9.50 12.64
CA PRO A 56 20.64 9.87 13.96
C PRO A 56 21.58 10.82 14.72
N ALA A 57 22.89 10.78 14.45
CA ALA A 57 23.87 11.64 15.11
C ALA A 57 23.81 13.09 14.61
N GLY A 58 23.62 13.30 13.30
CA GLY A 58 23.36 14.63 12.73
C GLY A 58 21.92 15.10 12.93
N GLN A 59 20.99 14.24 13.37
CA GLN A 59 19.57 14.56 13.51
C GLN A 59 19.27 15.73 14.47
N PRO A 60 19.94 15.86 15.65
CA PRO A 60 19.84 17.07 16.46
C PRO A 60 20.31 18.34 15.75
N GLN A 61 21.33 18.25 14.88
CA GLN A 61 21.80 19.42 14.11
C GLN A 61 20.86 19.76 12.94
N ARG A 62 20.25 18.76 12.29
CA ARG A 62 19.15 18.99 11.32
C ARG A 62 17.95 19.66 11.99
N LEU A 63 17.61 19.23 13.21
CA LEU A 63 16.61 19.91 14.04
C LEU A 63 17.06 21.34 14.39
N LYS A 64 18.28 21.56 14.89
CA LYS A 64 18.81 22.90 15.22
C LYS A 64 18.75 23.83 14.01
N SER A 65 19.08 23.34 12.82
CA SER A 65 18.96 24.08 11.55
C SER A 65 17.51 24.50 11.28
N MET A 66 16.55 23.56 11.37
CA MET A 66 15.11 23.87 11.24
C MET A 66 14.64 24.91 12.27
N LEU A 67 15.06 24.80 13.53
CA LEU A 67 14.71 25.76 14.59
C LEU A 67 15.25 27.16 14.32
N LEU A 68 16.51 27.26 13.86
CA LEU A 68 17.13 28.53 13.51
C LEU A 68 16.46 29.18 12.29
N ASP A 69 16.13 28.40 11.26
CA ASP A 69 15.38 28.89 10.11
C ASP A 69 13.97 29.35 10.49
N LEU A 70 13.27 28.64 11.40
CA LEU A 70 11.97 29.06 11.91
C LEU A 70 12.05 30.47 12.52
N TRP A 71 12.99 30.74 13.45
CA TRP A 71 13.13 32.10 14.00
C TRP A 71 13.61 33.15 12.98
N SER A 72 14.41 32.75 11.99
CA SER A 72 14.92 33.65 10.96
C SER A 72 13.83 34.12 9.99
N ASN A 73 12.88 33.25 9.66
CA ASN A 73 11.86 33.49 8.63
C ASN A 73 10.45 33.77 9.20
N ILE A 74 10.16 33.36 10.44
CA ILE A 74 8.88 33.63 11.12
C ILE A 74 9.01 34.90 11.96
N SER A 75 9.59 34.78 13.16
CA SER A 75 9.89 35.88 14.07
C SER A 75 10.95 35.43 15.07
N PRO A 76 11.91 36.28 15.49
CA PRO A 76 12.83 35.94 16.59
C PRO A 76 12.12 35.77 17.95
N GLU A 77 10.86 36.21 18.07
CA GLU A 77 10.06 36.08 19.30
C GLU A 77 9.11 34.86 19.30
N THR A 78 9.00 34.10 18.21
CA THR A 78 8.14 32.91 18.13
C THR A 78 8.56 31.86 19.17
N VAL A 79 7.64 31.51 20.08
CA VAL A 79 7.86 30.42 21.04
C VAL A 79 7.88 29.09 20.30
N ILE A 80 8.95 28.32 20.44
CA ILE A 80 9.04 26.96 19.87
C ILE A 80 9.03 25.93 20.99
N ILE A 81 8.21 24.90 20.86
CA ILE A 81 8.16 23.77 21.78
C ILE A 81 8.54 22.51 21.04
N VAL A 82 9.67 21.94 21.41
CA VAL A 82 10.21 20.71 20.83
C VAL A 82 9.92 19.57 21.80
N SER A 83 9.42 18.45 21.28
CA SER A 83 9.33 17.21 22.04
C SER A 83 10.51 16.27 21.78
N THR A 84 10.81 15.45 22.77
CA THR A 84 11.61 14.24 22.54
C THR A 84 10.79 13.22 21.75
N ILE A 85 11.50 12.33 21.04
CA ILE A 85 10.90 11.29 20.19
C ILE A 85 10.23 10.24 21.08
N LEU A 86 9.03 9.83 20.67
CA LEU A 86 8.23 8.77 21.29
C LEU A 86 8.97 7.43 21.29
N PRO A 87 8.77 6.58 22.32
CA PRO A 87 9.14 5.17 22.25
C PRO A 87 8.68 4.51 20.94
N VAL A 88 9.45 3.56 20.43
CA VAL A 88 9.11 2.81 19.22
C VAL A 88 9.30 1.31 19.46
N ASP A 89 8.31 0.50 19.10
CA ASP A 89 8.36 -0.98 19.17
C ASP A 89 9.18 -1.57 17.99
N LYS A 90 10.38 -1.01 17.81
CA LYS A 90 11.39 -1.39 16.83
C LYS A 90 12.75 -1.24 17.53
N PRO A 91 13.34 -2.33 18.05
CA PRO A 91 14.50 -2.27 18.94
C PRO A 91 15.69 -1.45 18.40
N ALA A 92 15.94 -1.51 17.08
CA ALA A 92 16.99 -0.72 16.44
C ALA A 92 16.71 0.80 16.49
N ALA A 93 15.45 1.23 16.35
CA ALA A 93 15.06 2.63 16.45
C ALA A 93 15.06 3.09 17.91
N GLU A 94 14.52 2.28 18.83
CA GLU A 94 14.47 2.58 20.26
C GLU A 94 15.87 2.74 20.87
N ALA A 95 16.84 1.92 20.44
CA ALA A 95 18.23 2.03 20.86
C ALA A 95 18.90 3.35 20.42
N LEU A 96 18.49 3.92 19.28
CA LEU A 96 18.96 5.22 18.79
C LEU A 96 18.23 6.38 19.51
N ARG A 97 16.96 6.18 19.87
CA ARG A 97 16.06 7.20 20.41
C ARG A 97 16.63 7.95 21.61
N GLY A 98 17.22 7.25 22.57
CA GLY A 98 17.79 7.89 23.77
C GLY A 98 18.93 8.87 23.46
N GLY A 99 19.81 8.53 22.52
CA GLY A 99 20.89 9.41 22.08
C GLY A 99 20.38 10.65 21.34
N VAL A 100 19.41 10.47 20.42
CA VAL A 100 18.79 11.58 19.69
C VAL A 100 18.01 12.50 20.64
N ASN A 101 17.28 11.94 21.61
CA ASN A 101 16.53 12.70 22.61
C ASN A 101 17.44 13.53 23.51
N ASN A 102 18.62 13.01 23.89
CA ASN A 102 19.62 13.80 24.59
C ASN A 102 20.15 14.94 23.71
N GLY A 103 20.44 14.68 22.43
CA GLY A 103 20.79 15.75 21.50
C GLY A 103 19.69 16.80 21.32
N TYR A 104 18.40 16.41 21.37
CA TYR A 104 17.27 17.35 21.33
C TYR A 104 17.18 18.17 22.63
N ARG A 105 17.42 17.55 23.80
CA ARG A 105 17.54 18.24 25.10
C ARG A 105 18.67 19.26 25.06
N ASP A 106 19.84 18.90 24.56
CA ASP A 106 21.02 19.77 24.47
C ASP A 106 20.76 20.95 23.52
N VAL A 107 20.21 20.70 22.34
CA VAL A 107 19.82 21.75 21.37
C VAL A 107 18.83 22.74 21.98
N VAL A 108 17.79 22.27 22.68
CA VAL A 108 16.84 23.14 23.38
C VAL A 108 17.51 23.91 24.53
N SER A 109 18.33 23.23 25.34
CA SER A 109 19.09 23.82 26.44
C SER A 109 19.99 24.97 25.96
N ASP A 110 20.73 24.75 24.88
CA ASP A 110 21.71 25.72 24.40
C ASP A 110 21.04 26.91 23.72
N LEU A 111 20.03 26.67 22.87
CA LEU A 111 19.22 27.75 22.29
C LEU A 111 18.50 28.57 23.38
N TYR A 112 18.04 27.94 24.47
CA TYR A 112 17.44 28.65 25.61
C TYR A 112 18.48 29.51 26.37
N LYS A 113 19.72 29.00 26.57
CA LYS A 113 20.84 29.79 27.14
C LYS A 113 21.27 30.94 26.22
N GLU A 114 21.20 30.75 24.90
CA GLU A 114 21.38 31.78 23.87
C GLU A 114 20.21 32.83 23.88
N GLY A 115 19.20 32.64 24.73
CA GLY A 115 18.09 33.57 24.93
C GLY A 115 16.90 33.36 24.01
N LYS A 116 16.89 32.29 23.19
CA LYS A 116 15.77 31.97 22.30
C LYS A 116 14.54 31.54 23.12
N PRO A 117 13.32 31.90 22.70
CA PRO A 117 12.08 31.43 23.33
C PRO A 117 11.80 29.96 22.93
N ILE A 118 12.53 29.02 23.52
CA ILE A 118 12.38 27.57 23.25
C ILE A 118 12.15 26.76 24.52
N TYR A 119 11.28 25.76 24.45
CA TYR A 119 10.94 24.89 25.57
C TYR A 119 10.90 23.42 25.15
N LEU A 120 11.20 22.53 26.09
CA LEU A 120 11.16 21.08 25.88
C LEU A 120 9.84 20.52 26.44
N ALA A 121 9.10 19.79 25.61
CA ALA A 121 8.03 18.89 26.04
C ALA A 121 8.60 17.46 26.12
N ASP A 122 9.19 17.11 27.26
CA ASP A 122 9.87 15.82 27.38
C ASP A 122 8.85 14.67 27.50
N LEU A 123 8.73 13.88 26.43
CA LEU A 123 7.87 12.69 26.33
C LEU A 123 8.60 11.41 26.74
N ASP A 124 9.93 11.46 26.85
CA ASP A 124 10.78 10.30 27.03
C ASP A 124 10.94 9.97 28.53
N GLY A 125 10.55 8.73 28.89
CA GLY A 125 10.33 8.32 30.27
C GLY A 125 8.92 8.65 30.81
N PHE A 126 8.16 9.52 30.15
CA PHE A 126 6.76 9.82 30.50
C PHE A 126 5.75 9.01 29.65
N MET A 127 6.04 8.87 28.36
CA MET A 127 5.37 7.94 27.46
C MET A 127 6.15 6.61 27.39
N THR A 128 5.39 5.54 27.18
CA THR A 128 5.83 4.13 27.19
C THR A 128 5.25 3.41 25.98
N LEU A 129 5.78 2.23 25.62
CA LEU A 129 5.24 1.44 24.51
C LEU A 129 3.75 1.07 24.70
N SER A 130 3.29 0.90 25.94
CA SER A 130 1.86 0.68 26.26
C SER A 130 0.96 1.89 26.03
N ASP A 131 1.52 3.08 25.85
CA ASP A 131 0.75 4.27 25.44
C ASP A 131 0.49 4.29 23.92
N LEU A 132 1.09 3.36 23.14
CA LEU A 132 1.04 3.27 21.68
C LEU A 132 0.11 2.15 21.19
N GLY A 133 -0.58 2.37 20.07
CA GLY A 133 -1.58 1.44 19.53
C GLY A 133 -1.03 0.40 18.56
N ASP A 134 0.01 0.76 17.81
CA ASP A 134 0.68 -0.09 16.80
C ASP A 134 2.21 -0.12 17.00
N GLY A 135 2.67 0.27 18.20
CA GLY A 135 4.08 0.37 18.54
C GLY A 135 4.80 1.61 17.98
N THR A 136 4.15 2.49 17.22
CA THR A 136 4.75 3.77 16.77
C THR A 136 3.84 4.97 17.04
N HIS A 137 2.54 4.83 16.87
CA HIS A 137 1.54 5.89 17.04
C HIS A 137 0.84 5.77 18.40
N PRO A 138 0.59 6.89 19.13
CA PRO A 138 -0.14 6.86 20.39
C PRO A 138 -1.57 6.32 20.28
N THR A 139 -2.06 5.75 21.37
CA THR A 139 -3.50 5.54 21.64
C THR A 139 -4.14 6.86 22.11
N ASP A 140 -5.47 6.92 22.21
CA ASP A 140 -6.19 8.04 22.84
C ASP A 140 -5.65 8.38 24.24
N PHE A 141 -5.22 7.38 25.02
CA PHE A 141 -4.59 7.58 26.33
C PHE A 141 -3.19 8.19 26.20
N GLY A 142 -2.38 7.68 25.26
CA GLY A 142 -1.06 8.23 24.95
C GLY A 142 -1.11 9.67 24.42
N PHE A 143 -2.11 10.02 23.59
CA PHE A 143 -2.32 11.38 23.13
C PHE A 143 -2.67 12.35 24.27
N ARG A 144 -3.41 11.92 25.31
CA ARG A 144 -3.67 12.75 26.51
C ARG A 144 -2.41 13.05 27.32
N LYS A 145 -1.50 12.07 27.44
CA LYS A 145 -0.16 12.31 28.01
C LYS A 145 0.65 13.28 27.17
N MET A 146 0.76 13.03 25.86
CA MET A 146 1.49 13.88 24.94
C MET A 146 1.01 15.34 25.03
N ALA A 147 -0.30 15.56 24.98
CA ALA A 147 -0.90 16.88 25.12
C ALA A 147 -0.61 17.53 26.49
N GLY A 148 -0.59 16.75 27.58
CA GLY A 148 -0.21 17.24 28.92
C GLY A 148 1.25 17.71 29.00
N ALA A 149 2.18 17.02 28.35
CA ALA A 149 3.59 17.43 28.30
C ALA A 149 3.79 18.72 27.48
N PHE A 150 3.15 18.83 26.32
CA PHE A 150 3.15 20.08 25.55
C PHE A 150 2.49 21.23 26.32
N TRP A 151 1.34 20.99 26.96
CA TRP A 151 0.67 21.98 27.81
C TRP A 151 1.53 22.46 28.98
N SER A 152 2.31 21.55 29.59
CA SER A 152 3.27 21.92 30.64
C SER A 152 4.37 22.86 30.13
N ALA A 153 4.87 22.64 28.92
CA ALA A 153 5.87 23.52 28.30
C ALA A 153 5.27 24.88 27.90
N ILE A 154 4.02 24.92 27.40
CA ILE A 154 3.28 26.16 27.12
C ILE A 154 3.13 27.01 28.38
N GLN A 155 2.64 26.43 29.49
CA GLN A 155 2.48 27.16 30.75
C GLN A 155 3.81 27.68 31.32
N LYS A 156 4.93 26.99 31.06
CA LYS A 156 6.27 27.51 31.42
C LYS A 156 6.63 28.76 30.62
N ALA A 157 6.41 28.75 29.31
CA ALA A 157 6.62 29.91 28.44
C ALA A 157 5.72 31.11 28.81
N GLU A 158 4.47 30.83 29.20
CA GLU A 158 3.51 31.82 29.70
C GLU A 158 3.97 32.44 31.03
N LYS A 159 4.36 31.61 32.01
CA LYS A 159 4.88 32.06 33.32
C LYS A 159 6.16 32.91 33.18
N GLU A 160 6.99 32.62 32.17
CA GLU A 160 8.18 33.41 31.81
C GLU A 160 7.86 34.63 30.92
N ASN A 161 6.58 34.91 30.65
CA ASN A 161 6.08 36.02 29.83
C ASN A 161 6.71 36.08 28.43
N LYS A 162 6.94 34.93 27.80
CA LYS A 162 7.55 34.86 26.46
C LYS A 162 6.56 35.03 25.32
N PHE A 163 5.29 34.74 25.52
CA PHE A 163 4.30 34.90 24.45
C PHE A 163 4.14 36.36 24.05
N LYS A 164 4.07 36.56 22.74
CA LYS A 164 3.75 37.81 22.05
C LYS A 164 2.55 37.58 21.15
N ASP A 165 1.87 38.65 20.78
CA ASP A 165 0.91 38.59 19.68
C ASP A 165 1.63 38.11 18.41
N PRO A 166 1.01 37.26 17.57
CA PRO A 166 1.61 36.84 16.31
C PRO A 166 1.87 38.06 15.42
N LEU A 167 2.98 38.04 14.69
CA LEU A 167 3.19 39.04 13.64
C LEU A 167 2.09 38.90 12.58
N PRO A 168 1.69 39.97 11.89
CA PRO A 168 0.84 39.86 10.72
C PRO A 168 1.45 38.85 9.75
N ALA A 169 0.66 37.88 9.29
CA ALA A 169 1.13 36.89 8.34
C ALA A 169 1.66 37.57 7.07
N ASP A 170 2.73 37.02 6.48
CA ASP A 170 3.22 37.41 5.15
C ASP A 170 2.30 36.83 4.05
N THR A 171 1.00 36.73 4.32
CA THR A 171 -0.05 36.61 3.29
C THR A 171 -0.14 37.96 2.60
N SER A 172 0.77 38.21 1.66
CA SER A 172 0.84 39.47 0.93
C SER A 172 -0.39 39.58 0.05
N ASN A 173 -1.43 40.22 0.58
CA ASN A 173 -2.73 40.42 -0.05
C ASN A 173 -2.64 41.46 -1.19
N ASN A 174 -1.77 41.19 -2.16
CA ASN A 174 -1.85 41.69 -3.52
C ASN A 174 -3.04 40.95 -4.13
N GLY A 175 -4.19 41.62 -4.30
CA GLY A 175 -5.44 41.03 -4.77
C GLY A 175 -5.45 40.57 -6.23
N GLY A 176 -4.42 39.83 -6.66
CA GLY A 176 -4.41 39.05 -7.89
C GLY A 176 -4.95 37.64 -7.61
N LYS A 177 -5.83 37.16 -8.49
CA LYS A 177 -6.31 35.77 -8.48
C LYS A 177 -5.25 34.78 -9.02
N THR A 178 -4.25 35.32 -9.70
CA THR A 178 -3.24 34.62 -10.51
C THR A 178 -1.99 34.22 -9.71
N CYS A 179 -1.75 32.93 -9.46
CA CYS A 179 -0.49 32.39 -8.94
C CYS A 179 -0.45 30.85 -9.02
N ARG A 180 0.73 30.24 -9.20
CA ARG A 180 0.85 28.77 -9.26
C ARG A 180 0.45 28.08 -7.95
N LYS A 181 -0.27 26.97 -8.08
CA LYS A 181 -0.61 26.07 -6.98
C LYS A 181 0.62 25.28 -6.53
N SER A 182 1.08 25.48 -5.30
CA SER A 182 2.01 24.56 -4.64
C SER A 182 1.26 23.59 -3.71
N PRO A 183 1.70 22.31 -3.59
CA PRO A 183 1.04 21.35 -2.73
C PRO A 183 1.17 21.80 -1.28
N GLY A 184 0.02 21.87 -0.61
CA GLY A 184 -0.11 22.42 0.73
C GLY A 184 -0.73 23.82 0.82
N ASP A 185 -0.68 24.66 -0.21
CA ASP A 185 -1.22 26.03 -0.11
C ASP A 185 -2.76 26.13 -0.12
N GLY A 186 -3.46 25.02 0.14
CA GLY A 186 -4.91 24.97 0.13
C GLY A 186 -5.55 25.21 1.51
N VAL A 187 -6.73 25.82 1.53
CA VAL A 187 -7.49 26.08 2.78
C VAL A 187 -8.65 25.11 2.92
N ASN A 188 -8.79 24.42 4.05
CA ASN A 188 -9.86 23.44 4.21
C ASN A 188 -11.26 24.07 4.27
N ALA A 189 -12.22 23.42 3.63
CA ALA A 189 -13.66 23.71 3.75
C ALA A 189 -14.23 23.50 5.17
N GLY A 190 -13.53 22.76 6.04
CA GLY A 190 -13.90 22.45 7.41
C GLY A 190 -14.43 21.02 7.56
N SER A 191 -15.72 20.82 7.30
CA SER A 191 -16.41 19.52 7.49
C SER A 191 -16.70 18.79 6.15
N LEU A 192 -17.56 17.76 6.18
CA LEU A 192 -17.99 17.04 4.99
C LEU A 192 -18.80 17.94 4.07
N THR A 193 -18.21 18.34 2.94
CA THR A 193 -18.81 19.22 1.92
C THR A 193 -19.94 18.51 1.20
N GLN A 194 -19.78 17.21 0.96
CA GLN A 194 -20.82 16.30 0.48
C GLN A 194 -21.09 15.19 1.49
N ARG A 195 -22.39 14.85 1.69
CA ARG A 195 -22.85 13.92 2.75
C ARG A 195 -23.61 12.70 2.23
N GLY A 196 -23.30 12.24 1.01
CA GLY A 196 -23.82 10.97 0.49
C GLY A 196 -25.08 11.01 -0.38
N SER A 197 -25.26 12.14 -1.05
CA SER A 197 -26.21 12.36 -2.12
C SER A 197 -26.13 11.31 -3.25
N GLY A 198 -27.23 11.20 -4.01
CA GLY A 198 -27.34 10.26 -5.13
C GLY A 198 -27.78 8.85 -4.75
N TYR A 199 -28.00 8.03 -5.78
CA TYR A 199 -28.51 6.66 -5.68
C TYR A 199 -27.47 5.64 -6.18
N ASP A 200 -27.56 4.39 -5.73
CA ASP A 200 -26.77 3.27 -6.26
C ASP A 200 -27.67 2.08 -6.61
N GLY A 201 -27.08 1.07 -7.24
CA GLY A 201 -27.76 -0.20 -7.50
C GLY A 201 -27.86 -1.14 -6.28
N GLY A 202 -27.50 -0.70 -5.07
CA GLY A 202 -27.46 -1.57 -3.89
C GLY A 202 -26.56 -2.79 -4.06
N THR A 203 -26.84 -3.84 -3.29
CA THR A 203 -26.21 -5.16 -3.41
C THR A 203 -26.79 -5.94 -4.60
N TYR A 204 -26.00 -6.83 -5.23
CA TYR A 204 -26.51 -7.71 -6.28
C TYR A 204 -27.47 -8.77 -5.71
N GLU A 205 -28.73 -8.70 -6.15
CA GLU A 205 -29.75 -9.72 -5.90
C GLU A 205 -29.90 -10.61 -7.14
N HIS A 206 -29.51 -11.88 -7.02
CA HIS A 206 -29.63 -12.87 -8.07
C HIS A 206 -31.05 -13.42 -8.17
N ASP A 207 -31.61 -13.38 -9.38
CA ASP A 207 -32.84 -14.06 -9.77
C ASP A 207 -32.58 -14.75 -11.11
N SER A 208 -33.29 -15.82 -11.44
CA SER A 208 -33.10 -16.50 -12.72
C SER A 208 -34.32 -17.28 -13.21
N GLN A 209 -34.39 -17.40 -14.54
CA GLN A 209 -35.46 -18.09 -15.25
C GLN A 209 -34.88 -19.34 -15.94
N GLU A 210 -35.34 -20.54 -15.59
CA GLU A 210 -34.95 -21.76 -16.32
C GLU A 210 -35.47 -21.71 -17.76
N MET A 211 -34.56 -21.90 -18.73
CA MET A 211 -34.86 -21.92 -20.15
C MET A 211 -34.84 -23.35 -20.74
N GLY A 212 -34.58 -24.36 -19.90
CA GLY A 212 -34.40 -25.75 -20.31
C GLY A 212 -33.10 -25.99 -21.08
N ALA A 213 -33.05 -27.09 -21.83
CA ALA A 213 -31.91 -27.44 -22.67
C ALA A 213 -32.01 -26.74 -24.04
N LEU A 214 -31.15 -25.76 -24.29
CA LEU A 214 -31.16 -24.98 -25.54
C LEU A 214 -30.44 -25.70 -26.70
N LEU A 215 -29.47 -26.54 -26.37
CA LEU A 215 -28.66 -27.27 -27.32
C LEU A 215 -28.33 -28.66 -26.78
N THR A 216 -28.36 -29.67 -27.65
CA THR A 216 -27.86 -31.02 -27.35
C THR A 216 -26.70 -31.34 -28.28
N ILE A 217 -25.59 -31.83 -27.73
CA ILE A 217 -24.39 -32.21 -28.49
C ILE A 217 -23.97 -33.62 -28.07
N THR A 218 -23.81 -34.51 -29.03
CA THR A 218 -23.20 -35.82 -28.79
C THR A 218 -21.72 -35.75 -29.16
N SER A 219 -20.87 -36.23 -28.26
CA SER A 219 -19.42 -36.29 -28.35
C SER A 219 -18.94 -37.73 -28.15
N ASP A 220 -17.78 -38.10 -28.67
CA ASP A 220 -17.11 -39.36 -28.32
C ASP A 220 -16.39 -39.27 -26.96
N TRP A 221 -16.25 -38.07 -26.41
CA TRP A 221 -15.45 -37.78 -25.22
C TRP A 221 -16.17 -36.90 -24.18
N ASP A 222 -15.77 -37.07 -22.92
CA ASP A 222 -16.11 -36.21 -21.78
C ASP A 222 -14.82 -35.92 -21.00
N ARG A 223 -14.23 -34.77 -21.32
CA ARG A 223 -12.86 -34.39 -20.96
C ARG A 223 -12.75 -32.89 -20.63
N GLY A 224 -13.83 -32.30 -20.11
CA GLY A 224 -13.91 -30.87 -19.77
C GLY A 224 -13.76 -29.97 -21.00
N GLN A 225 -14.44 -30.28 -22.10
CA GLN A 225 -14.10 -29.69 -23.41
C GLN A 225 -14.77 -28.36 -23.79
N TRP A 226 -15.63 -27.79 -22.95
CA TRP A 226 -16.53 -26.67 -23.31
C TRP A 226 -16.04 -25.33 -22.77
N PHE A 227 -16.05 -24.31 -23.63
CA PHE A 227 -15.72 -22.92 -23.29
C PHE A 227 -16.78 -21.97 -23.85
N PHE A 228 -16.91 -20.79 -23.24
CA PHE A 228 -17.73 -19.68 -23.73
C PHE A 228 -16.83 -18.46 -23.90
N ALA A 229 -16.99 -17.72 -25.00
CA ALA A 229 -16.14 -16.57 -25.33
C ALA A 229 -16.79 -15.62 -26.35
N ARG A 230 -16.54 -14.32 -26.22
CA ARG A 230 -16.95 -13.21 -27.10
C ARG A 230 -16.09 -13.13 -28.37
N ILE A 231 -15.99 -14.22 -29.13
CA ILE A 231 -15.07 -14.26 -30.28
C ILE A 231 -15.61 -13.55 -31.53
N PHE A 232 -16.94 -13.46 -31.70
CA PHE A 232 -17.56 -12.78 -32.84
C PHE A 232 -18.10 -11.37 -32.54
N ARG A 233 -18.33 -11.03 -31.27
CA ARG A 233 -18.99 -9.79 -30.83
C ARG A 233 -18.89 -9.64 -29.31
N SER A 234 -18.94 -8.41 -28.82
CA SER A 234 -18.79 -8.07 -27.40
C SER A 234 -20.03 -8.31 -26.53
N ASP A 235 -21.23 -8.43 -27.11
CA ASP A 235 -22.50 -8.48 -26.35
C ASP A 235 -22.95 -9.89 -25.95
N ARG A 236 -22.36 -10.94 -26.55
CA ARG A 236 -22.80 -12.33 -26.43
C ARG A 236 -21.65 -13.31 -26.57
N ASP A 237 -21.71 -14.37 -25.80
CA ASP A 237 -20.67 -15.40 -25.78
C ASP A 237 -21.07 -16.57 -26.69
N ASP A 238 -20.10 -17.05 -27.46
CA ASP A 238 -20.20 -18.18 -28.38
C ASP A 238 -19.77 -19.48 -27.68
N LEU A 239 -20.26 -20.64 -28.12
CA LEU A 239 -19.87 -21.93 -27.54
C LEU A 239 -18.74 -22.57 -28.35
N LEU A 240 -17.63 -22.88 -27.68
CA LEU A 240 -16.46 -23.53 -28.25
C LEU A 240 -16.28 -24.93 -27.64
N GLY A 241 -15.88 -25.91 -28.45
CA GLY A 241 -15.52 -27.26 -28.00
C GLY A 241 -14.17 -27.71 -28.56
N TRP A 242 -13.20 -28.04 -27.71
CA TRP A 242 -11.86 -28.41 -28.20
C TRP A 242 -11.80 -29.81 -28.81
N VAL A 243 -11.21 -29.88 -30.00
CA VAL A 243 -10.94 -31.09 -30.77
C VAL A 243 -9.46 -31.14 -31.15
N GLU A 244 -8.98 -32.32 -31.52
CA GLU A 244 -7.63 -32.52 -32.06
C GLU A 244 -7.76 -32.78 -33.55
N ASN A 245 -7.06 -32.00 -34.38
CA ASN A 245 -7.11 -32.16 -35.83
C ASN A 245 -6.17 -33.28 -36.30
N SER A 246 -6.20 -33.61 -37.59
CA SER A 246 -5.38 -34.69 -38.17
C SER A 246 -3.87 -34.46 -38.10
N ALA A 247 -3.40 -33.28 -37.70
CA ALA A 247 -1.99 -32.96 -37.48
C ALA A 247 -1.58 -33.00 -35.99
N GLY A 248 -2.51 -33.34 -35.07
CA GLY A 248 -2.24 -33.36 -33.62
C GLY A 248 -2.35 -31.98 -32.95
N ASN A 249 -2.90 -30.97 -33.64
CA ASN A 249 -3.09 -29.63 -33.07
C ASN A 249 -4.48 -29.52 -32.44
N VAL A 250 -4.55 -28.89 -31.27
CA VAL A 250 -5.80 -28.48 -30.62
C VAL A 250 -6.42 -27.33 -31.42
N VAL A 251 -7.68 -27.53 -31.85
CA VAL A 251 -8.51 -26.52 -32.51
C VAL A 251 -9.92 -26.55 -31.89
N TYR A 252 -10.76 -25.55 -32.18
CA TYR A 252 -12.03 -25.37 -31.49
C TYR A 252 -13.20 -25.45 -32.45
N ALA A 253 -14.08 -26.44 -32.27
CA ALA A 253 -15.35 -26.51 -32.97
C ALA A 253 -16.28 -25.42 -32.45
N VAL A 254 -16.63 -24.45 -33.30
CA VAL A 254 -17.37 -23.25 -32.88
C VAL A 254 -18.87 -23.35 -33.18
N ARG A 255 -19.67 -22.86 -32.23
CA ARG A 255 -21.10 -22.60 -32.40
C ARG A 255 -21.39 -21.15 -32.02
N ARG A 256 -21.62 -20.31 -33.03
CA ARG A 256 -21.91 -18.89 -32.81
C ARG A 256 -23.29 -18.69 -32.18
N ASN A 257 -23.38 -17.83 -31.19
CA ASN A 257 -24.62 -17.40 -30.58
C ASN A 257 -25.29 -16.34 -31.48
N ASP A 258 -26.39 -16.73 -32.14
CA ASP A 258 -27.19 -15.81 -32.98
C ASP A 258 -28.31 -15.10 -32.19
N GLY A 259 -28.34 -15.27 -30.87
CA GLY A 259 -29.28 -14.62 -29.97
C GLY A 259 -30.54 -15.43 -29.68
N GLY A 260 -31.22 -15.03 -28.60
CA GLY A 260 -32.44 -15.71 -28.14
C GLY A 260 -32.22 -17.17 -27.75
N GLY A 261 -30.98 -17.55 -27.40
CA GLY A 261 -30.60 -18.94 -27.11
C GLY A 261 -30.32 -19.81 -28.35
N LYS A 262 -30.19 -19.24 -29.55
CA LYS A 262 -29.92 -19.98 -30.80
C LYS A 262 -28.43 -20.06 -31.11
N PHE A 263 -27.95 -21.27 -31.44
CA PHE A 263 -26.54 -21.55 -31.72
C PHE A 263 -26.34 -22.18 -33.10
N THR A 264 -25.65 -21.45 -33.98
CA THR A 264 -25.34 -21.89 -35.35
C THR A 264 -23.96 -22.54 -35.40
N LYS A 265 -23.86 -23.77 -35.92
CA LYS A 265 -22.56 -24.44 -36.11
C LYS A 265 -21.77 -23.74 -37.21
N ILE A 266 -20.53 -23.38 -36.92
CA ILE A 266 -19.55 -22.87 -37.90
C ILE A 266 -18.94 -24.07 -38.63
N ALA A 267 -18.68 -23.92 -39.94
CA ALA A 267 -18.29 -25.04 -40.80
C ALA A 267 -16.84 -25.50 -40.58
N THR A 268 -15.95 -24.55 -40.32
CA THR A 268 -14.52 -24.78 -40.03
C THR A 268 -14.21 -24.56 -38.56
N ASP A 269 -13.35 -25.39 -37.99
CA ASP A 269 -12.86 -25.21 -36.63
C ASP A 269 -11.97 -23.97 -36.53
N LEU A 270 -12.04 -23.28 -35.39
CA LEU A 270 -11.20 -22.14 -35.06
C LEU A 270 -9.79 -22.61 -34.67
N ASN A 271 -8.78 -22.04 -35.33
CA ASN A 271 -7.37 -22.21 -34.97
C ASN A 271 -6.87 -20.93 -34.29
N VAL A 272 -6.45 -21.04 -33.03
CA VAL A 272 -5.89 -19.94 -32.23
C VAL A 272 -4.37 -19.76 -32.43
N ASN A 273 -3.74 -20.61 -33.27
CA ASN A 273 -2.30 -20.64 -33.54
C ASN A 273 -1.41 -20.89 -32.30
N ASP A 274 -1.97 -21.51 -31.27
CA ASP A 274 -1.30 -22.02 -30.07
C ASP A 274 -1.85 -23.42 -29.75
N ASN A 275 -0.96 -24.39 -29.50
CA ASN A 275 -1.31 -25.79 -29.19
C ASN A 275 -1.44 -26.03 -27.67
N CYS A 276 -2.10 -25.11 -26.98
CA CYS A 276 -2.23 -25.13 -25.53
C CYS A 276 -2.88 -26.40 -25.00
N LYS A 277 -2.37 -26.92 -23.87
CA LYS A 277 -3.04 -28.02 -23.15
C LYS A 277 -4.36 -27.51 -22.55
N PRO A 278 -5.51 -28.17 -22.80
CA PRO A 278 -6.84 -27.67 -22.42
C PRO A 278 -7.04 -27.20 -20.97
N LYS A 279 -6.27 -27.73 -20.01
CA LYS A 279 -6.29 -27.29 -18.60
C LYS A 279 -5.81 -25.83 -18.39
N GLY A 280 -5.01 -25.30 -19.31
CA GLY A 280 -4.48 -23.94 -19.26
C GLY A 280 -5.23 -22.94 -20.15
N VAL A 281 -6.28 -23.37 -20.85
CA VAL A 281 -7.01 -22.52 -21.80
C VAL A 281 -7.93 -21.55 -21.07
N VAL A 282 -7.76 -20.26 -21.34
CA VAL A 282 -8.67 -19.18 -20.94
C VAL A 282 -8.97 -18.34 -22.19
N PHE A 283 -10.24 -17.98 -22.38
CA PHE A 283 -10.63 -16.94 -23.33
C PHE A 283 -11.03 -15.70 -22.51
N ILE A 284 -10.40 -14.57 -22.79
CA ILE A 284 -10.60 -13.30 -22.08
C ILE A 284 -10.01 -12.16 -22.93
N ASP A 285 -10.55 -10.96 -22.83
CA ASP A 285 -10.05 -9.75 -23.51
C ASP A 285 -8.68 -9.32 -22.90
N LEU A 286 -7.60 -9.41 -23.68
CA LEU A 286 -6.24 -9.06 -23.22
C LEU A 286 -5.83 -7.63 -23.61
N ASN A 287 -6.48 -7.03 -24.63
CA ASN A 287 -6.11 -5.73 -25.21
C ASN A 287 -7.18 -4.63 -25.03
N GLY A 288 -8.34 -4.95 -24.47
CA GLY A 288 -9.45 -4.03 -24.26
C GLY A 288 -10.12 -3.57 -25.56
N ASP A 289 -10.27 -4.45 -26.55
CA ASP A 289 -11.02 -4.18 -27.78
C ASP A 289 -12.50 -4.58 -27.73
N GLY A 290 -12.89 -5.34 -26.68
CA GLY A 290 -14.25 -5.81 -26.41
C GLY A 290 -14.52 -7.25 -26.86
N LEU A 291 -13.58 -7.92 -27.52
CA LEU A 291 -13.65 -9.32 -27.90
C LEU A 291 -12.74 -10.16 -26.98
N ASP A 292 -13.08 -11.43 -26.80
CA ASP A 292 -12.20 -12.32 -26.04
C ASP A 292 -11.06 -12.83 -26.94
N ASP A 293 -9.83 -12.64 -26.46
CA ASP A 293 -8.59 -13.23 -26.97
C ASP A 293 -8.40 -14.65 -26.41
N PHE A 294 -7.27 -15.26 -26.74
CA PHE A 294 -6.87 -16.56 -26.25
C PHE A 294 -5.61 -16.47 -25.38
N ALA A 295 -5.69 -16.99 -24.16
CA ALA A 295 -4.57 -17.12 -23.24
C ALA A 295 -4.28 -18.59 -22.91
N CYS A 296 -3.01 -18.98 -23.02
CA CYS A 296 -2.52 -20.28 -22.57
C CYS A 296 -1.70 -20.14 -21.28
N ILE A 297 -2.25 -20.62 -20.16
CA ILE A 297 -1.53 -20.73 -18.89
C ILE A 297 -0.73 -22.04 -18.88
N GLY A 298 0.60 -21.94 -18.98
CA GLY A 298 1.53 -23.06 -18.88
C GLY A 298 1.56 -23.71 -17.49
N PRO A 299 2.09 -24.95 -17.34
CA PRO A 299 2.11 -25.67 -16.05
C PRO A 299 2.77 -24.90 -14.90
N ASN A 300 3.80 -24.11 -15.21
CA ASN A 300 4.54 -23.25 -14.29
C ASN A 300 3.86 -21.90 -14.00
N GLY A 301 2.73 -21.58 -14.63
CA GLY A 301 2.02 -20.31 -14.46
C GLY A 301 2.41 -19.20 -15.45
N ALA A 302 3.36 -19.43 -16.36
CA ALA A 302 3.59 -18.51 -17.49
C ALA A 302 2.33 -18.43 -18.35
N VAL A 303 2.05 -17.28 -18.96
CA VAL A 303 0.88 -17.07 -19.81
C VAL A 303 1.34 -16.60 -21.19
N TYR A 304 0.83 -17.27 -22.22
CA TYR A 304 1.06 -16.95 -23.64
C TYR A 304 -0.23 -16.43 -24.27
N ALA A 305 -0.14 -15.56 -25.27
CA ALA A 305 -1.30 -14.89 -25.87
C ALA A 305 -1.40 -15.10 -27.38
N SER A 306 -2.63 -15.26 -27.85
CA SER A 306 -3.04 -15.12 -29.24
C SER A 306 -4.20 -14.12 -29.32
N ILE A 307 -4.03 -13.08 -30.13
CA ILE A 307 -4.96 -11.94 -30.20
C ILE A 307 -5.99 -12.16 -31.33
N ASN A 308 -7.26 -12.04 -31.00
CA ASN A 308 -8.40 -12.09 -31.91
C ASN A 308 -8.34 -10.89 -32.87
N GLN A 309 -8.51 -11.12 -34.17
CA GLN A 309 -8.44 -10.04 -35.17
C GLN A 309 -9.82 -9.45 -35.53
N GLY A 310 -10.89 -9.83 -34.81
CA GLY A 310 -12.24 -9.28 -34.97
C GLY A 310 -12.89 -9.48 -36.35
N ASN A 311 -12.28 -10.31 -37.21
CA ASN A 311 -12.64 -10.46 -38.63
C ASN A 311 -13.53 -11.68 -38.92
N GLY A 312 -14.08 -12.31 -37.89
CA GLY A 312 -15.00 -13.43 -37.99
C GLY A 312 -16.39 -13.00 -38.47
N GLY A 313 -17.06 -13.83 -39.27
CA GLY A 313 -18.41 -13.52 -39.75
C GLY A 313 -19.01 -14.61 -40.64
N GLY A 314 -20.34 -14.59 -40.80
CA GLY A 314 -21.05 -15.53 -41.67
C GLY A 314 -20.89 -16.99 -41.21
N ASP A 315 -20.17 -17.78 -41.98
CA ASP A 315 -19.84 -19.19 -41.72
C ASP A 315 -18.35 -19.42 -41.37
N LYS A 316 -17.58 -18.35 -41.15
CA LYS A 316 -16.14 -18.37 -40.88
C LYS A 316 -15.81 -17.87 -39.46
N PRO A 317 -14.97 -18.57 -38.69
CA PRO A 317 -14.46 -18.07 -37.42
C PRO A 317 -13.48 -16.89 -37.66
N PRO A 318 -13.22 -16.05 -36.64
CA PRO A 318 -12.15 -15.05 -36.70
C PRO A 318 -10.77 -15.73 -36.79
N SER A 319 -9.79 -14.99 -37.31
CA SER A 319 -8.37 -15.37 -37.22
C SER A 319 -7.72 -14.85 -35.94
N PHE A 320 -6.77 -15.59 -35.40
CA PHE A 320 -5.96 -15.22 -34.24
C PHE A 320 -4.49 -15.07 -34.62
N VAL A 321 -3.79 -14.11 -34.01
CA VAL A 321 -2.35 -13.89 -34.18
C VAL A 321 -1.63 -14.21 -32.87
N TYR A 322 -0.81 -15.26 -32.86
CA TYR A 322 0.04 -15.60 -31.72
C TYR A 322 1.09 -14.51 -31.50
N LYS A 323 1.18 -14.01 -30.26
CA LYS A 323 2.09 -12.93 -29.84
C LYS A 323 3.23 -13.43 -28.93
N GLY A 324 3.21 -14.69 -28.52
CA GLY A 324 4.21 -15.25 -27.62
C GLY A 324 3.88 -15.02 -26.14
N LEU A 325 4.91 -14.79 -25.33
CA LEU A 325 4.80 -14.65 -23.88
C LEU A 325 4.10 -13.33 -23.51
N TRP A 326 3.00 -13.41 -22.77
CA TRP A 326 2.26 -12.27 -22.23
C TRP A 326 2.65 -11.99 -20.76
N ARG A 327 2.89 -13.05 -19.98
CA ARG A 327 3.32 -12.97 -18.59
C ARG A 327 4.32 -14.09 -18.27
N ALA A 328 5.51 -13.72 -17.79
CA ALA A 328 6.49 -14.68 -17.27
C ALA A 328 5.94 -15.45 -16.06
N ALA A 329 6.42 -16.68 -15.85
CA ALA A 329 6.02 -17.49 -14.70
C ALA A 329 6.43 -16.85 -13.36
N ASP A 330 5.59 -17.06 -12.34
CA ASP A 330 5.90 -16.77 -10.95
C ASP A 330 5.86 -18.10 -10.18
N SER A 331 6.97 -18.50 -9.55
CA SER A 331 7.09 -19.79 -8.86
C SER A 331 6.09 -19.98 -7.73
N ARG A 332 5.48 -18.90 -7.22
CA ARG A 332 4.41 -18.92 -6.21
C ARG A 332 3.06 -19.33 -6.78
N PHE A 333 2.85 -19.16 -8.09
CA PHE A 333 1.56 -19.32 -8.77
C PHE A 333 1.67 -20.27 -9.98
N PRO A 334 1.87 -21.59 -9.77
CA PRO A 334 1.71 -22.58 -10.83
C PRO A 334 0.29 -22.59 -11.40
N GLN A 335 0.07 -23.19 -12.57
CA GLN A 335 -1.17 -23.15 -13.37
C GLN A 335 -2.48 -23.17 -12.57
N ALA A 336 -2.63 -24.06 -11.58
CA ALA A 336 -3.86 -24.20 -10.78
C ALA A 336 -4.20 -22.95 -9.94
N LYS A 337 -3.18 -22.16 -9.59
CA LYS A 337 -3.23 -20.94 -8.77
C LYS A 337 -3.27 -19.64 -9.60
N VAL A 338 -3.33 -19.72 -10.93
CA VAL A 338 -3.48 -18.54 -11.80
C VAL A 338 -4.94 -18.38 -12.23
N ARG A 339 -5.45 -17.15 -12.22
CA ARG A 339 -6.65 -16.72 -12.97
C ARG A 339 -6.31 -15.44 -13.73
N LEU A 340 -7.10 -15.14 -14.76
CA LEU A 340 -7.09 -13.87 -15.46
C LEU A 340 -8.45 -13.21 -15.21
N ALA A 341 -8.48 -11.89 -15.02
CA ALA A 341 -9.69 -11.15 -14.65
C ALA A 341 -9.49 -9.64 -14.86
N ASP A 342 -10.49 -8.91 -15.32
CA ASP A 342 -10.48 -7.43 -15.24
C ASP A 342 -10.88 -6.99 -13.82
N ILE A 343 -9.87 -6.69 -12.98
CA ILE A 343 -10.08 -6.31 -11.58
C ILE A 343 -10.16 -4.79 -11.42
N ASP A 344 -9.35 -4.06 -12.16
CA ASP A 344 -9.28 -2.60 -12.09
C ASP A 344 -10.38 -1.88 -12.89
N GLY A 345 -11.01 -2.60 -13.82
CA GLY A 345 -12.13 -2.21 -14.68
C GLY A 345 -11.74 -1.25 -15.79
N ASP A 346 -10.56 -1.41 -16.39
CA ASP A 346 -10.13 -0.69 -17.58
C ASP A 346 -10.52 -1.40 -18.90
N GLY A 347 -10.95 -2.66 -18.82
CA GLY A 347 -11.34 -3.51 -19.94
C GLY A 347 -10.32 -4.59 -20.31
N ARG A 348 -9.17 -4.66 -19.64
CA ARG A 348 -8.10 -5.64 -19.92
C ARG A 348 -8.00 -6.68 -18.82
N ALA A 349 -7.61 -7.89 -19.19
CA ALA A 349 -7.28 -8.93 -18.21
C ALA A 349 -6.04 -8.57 -17.37
N ASP A 350 -6.19 -8.60 -16.05
CA ASP A 350 -5.12 -8.61 -15.07
C ASP A 350 -4.68 -10.03 -14.72
N PHE A 351 -3.42 -10.18 -14.27
CA PHE A 351 -2.92 -11.45 -13.75
C PHE A 351 -3.27 -11.61 -12.27
N CYS A 352 -3.99 -12.67 -11.91
CA CYS A 352 -4.41 -12.97 -10.54
C CYS A 352 -3.74 -14.25 -10.01
N GLY A 353 -2.88 -14.10 -9.00
CA GLY A 353 -2.23 -15.20 -8.27
C GLY A 353 -2.98 -15.55 -6.97
N LEU A 354 -3.38 -16.81 -6.82
CA LEU A 354 -4.12 -17.32 -5.66
C LEU A 354 -3.19 -17.98 -4.63
N SER A 355 -3.37 -17.62 -3.36
CA SER A 355 -2.78 -18.32 -2.21
C SER A 355 -3.65 -19.50 -1.75
N ASP A 356 -3.10 -20.43 -0.97
CA ASP A 356 -3.82 -21.63 -0.52
C ASP A 356 -5.00 -21.35 0.41
N ASN A 357 -5.02 -20.19 1.07
CA ASN A 357 -6.16 -19.68 1.85
C ASN A 357 -7.27 -19.03 0.99
N GLY A 358 -7.04 -18.89 -0.32
CA GLY A 358 -7.93 -18.20 -1.26
C GLY A 358 -7.76 -16.68 -1.34
N ASP A 359 -6.72 -16.10 -0.73
CA ASP A 359 -6.33 -14.71 -0.98
C ASP A 359 -5.87 -14.55 -2.43
N VAL A 360 -6.20 -13.41 -3.05
CA VAL A 360 -5.85 -13.11 -4.45
C VAL A 360 -4.99 -11.86 -4.55
N TYR A 361 -3.82 -12.03 -5.15
CA TYR A 361 -2.85 -11.00 -5.46
C TYR A 361 -2.94 -10.66 -6.95
N VAL A 362 -2.97 -9.38 -7.28
CA VAL A 362 -3.28 -8.90 -8.63
C VAL A 362 -2.16 -8.01 -9.16
N TRP A 363 -1.88 -8.15 -10.45
CA TRP A 363 -0.97 -7.30 -11.22
C TRP A 363 -1.66 -6.83 -12.49
N ARG A 364 -1.70 -5.52 -12.67
CA ARG A 364 -2.37 -4.85 -13.77
C ARG A 364 -1.58 -4.94 -15.07
N ASN A 365 -2.27 -5.25 -16.15
CA ASN A 365 -1.76 -5.19 -17.53
C ASN A 365 -1.61 -3.70 -17.93
N GLY A 366 -0.38 -3.20 -17.99
CA GLY A 366 -0.08 -1.81 -18.29
C GLY A 366 0.07 -1.52 -19.78
N TRP A 367 -0.27 -0.28 -20.18
CA TRP A 367 -0.21 0.29 -21.55
C TRP A 367 -1.47 0.12 -22.40
N ILE A 368 -1.35 0.41 -23.71
CA ILE A 368 -2.48 0.59 -24.65
C ILE A 368 -2.42 -0.31 -25.89
N ASN A 369 -1.32 -1.03 -26.09
CA ASN A 369 -1.11 -1.96 -27.22
C ASN A 369 -1.73 -3.35 -26.91
N ASP A 370 -1.65 -4.27 -27.88
CA ASP A 370 -2.08 -5.68 -27.74
C ASP A 370 -1.44 -6.42 -26.57
N MET A 371 -0.19 -6.08 -26.25
CA MET A 371 0.63 -6.71 -25.22
C MET A 371 1.01 -5.67 -24.16
N PRO A 372 1.19 -6.09 -22.89
CA PRO A 372 1.65 -5.20 -21.83
C PRO A 372 3.03 -4.62 -22.12
N GLU A 373 3.20 -3.30 -21.95
CA GLU A 373 4.55 -2.69 -21.88
C GLU A 373 5.14 -2.89 -20.47
N TYR A 374 4.29 -2.94 -19.44
CA TYR A 374 4.68 -3.11 -18.05
C TYR A 374 3.62 -3.84 -17.22
N TRP A 375 4.05 -4.39 -16.09
CA TRP A 375 3.20 -5.11 -15.13
C TRP A 375 3.19 -4.39 -13.80
N GLN A 376 2.09 -3.72 -13.49
CA GLN A 376 1.99 -2.87 -12.29
C GLN A 376 1.38 -3.66 -11.13
N ALA A 377 2.08 -3.74 -9.99
CA ALA A 377 1.60 -4.52 -8.86
C ALA A 377 0.43 -3.81 -8.15
N LEU A 378 -0.78 -4.41 -8.17
CA LEU A 378 -1.89 -3.92 -7.37
C LEU A 378 -1.81 -4.44 -5.94
N GLY A 379 -1.25 -5.64 -5.71
CA GLY A 379 -1.15 -6.25 -4.38
C GLY A 379 -2.35 -7.14 -4.06
N LYS A 380 -2.64 -7.37 -2.77
CA LYS A 380 -3.74 -8.27 -2.37
C LYS A 380 -5.10 -7.61 -2.53
N ARG A 381 -5.81 -7.91 -3.61
CA ARG A 381 -7.13 -7.30 -3.89
C ARG A 381 -8.33 -8.08 -3.36
N PHE A 382 -8.20 -9.36 -3.04
CA PHE A 382 -9.27 -10.14 -2.40
C PHE A 382 -8.77 -10.94 -1.19
N ASN A 383 -9.53 -10.87 -0.09
CA ASN A 383 -9.34 -11.71 1.10
C ASN A 383 -10.18 -12.98 0.98
N GLY A 384 -9.53 -14.14 1.02
CA GLY A 384 -10.13 -15.47 0.85
C GLY A 384 -11.28 -15.72 1.82
N LYS A 385 -12.32 -16.42 1.33
CA LYS A 385 -13.57 -16.67 2.07
C LYS A 385 -13.63 -18.04 2.75
N GLY A 386 -12.54 -18.80 2.77
CA GLY A 386 -12.47 -20.11 3.41
C GLY A 386 -13.30 -21.20 2.72
N MET A 387 -13.60 -21.05 1.43
CA MET A 387 -14.48 -21.97 0.68
C MET A 387 -13.82 -23.33 0.33
N GLY A 388 -12.58 -23.58 0.76
CA GLY A 388 -11.86 -24.83 0.48
C GLY A 388 -11.26 -24.87 -0.93
N ASN A 389 -11.61 -25.88 -1.73
CA ASN A 389 -10.93 -26.16 -3.00
C ASN A 389 -11.01 -24.97 -4.00
N LEU A 390 -9.83 -24.41 -4.31
CA LEU A 390 -9.56 -23.30 -5.24
C LEU A 390 -10.00 -23.53 -6.69
N ASP A 391 -10.19 -24.79 -7.13
CA ASP A 391 -10.77 -25.09 -8.46
C ASP A 391 -12.17 -24.48 -8.64
N GLY A 392 -12.85 -24.15 -7.53
CA GLY A 392 -14.15 -23.48 -7.55
C GLY A 392 -14.06 -21.99 -7.86
N THR A 393 -12.91 -21.36 -7.62
CA THR A 393 -12.71 -19.91 -7.77
C THR A 393 -12.58 -19.49 -9.22
N ARG A 394 -13.35 -18.48 -9.60
CA ARG A 394 -13.42 -17.85 -10.92
C ARG A 394 -13.59 -16.34 -10.77
N PHE A 395 -13.39 -15.65 -11.88
CA PHE A 395 -13.63 -14.23 -12.04
C PHE A 395 -14.49 -14.06 -13.29
N GLU A 396 -15.65 -13.44 -13.14
CA GLU A 396 -16.68 -13.37 -14.17
C GLU A 396 -17.56 -12.13 -13.91
N ASP A 397 -17.75 -11.23 -14.88
CA ASP A 397 -18.71 -10.10 -14.81
C ASP A 397 -20.18 -10.56 -14.78
N LEU A 398 -20.65 -11.03 -13.62
CA LEU A 398 -21.99 -11.61 -13.44
C LEU A 398 -23.10 -10.55 -13.56
N ASN A 399 -22.81 -9.34 -13.08
CA ASN A 399 -23.77 -8.25 -13.00
C ASN A 399 -23.83 -7.38 -14.29
N GLY A 400 -22.85 -7.53 -15.19
CA GLY A 400 -22.74 -6.81 -16.47
C GLY A 400 -22.08 -5.43 -16.36
N ASP A 401 -21.43 -5.06 -15.26
CA ASP A 401 -20.83 -3.73 -15.06
C ASP A 401 -19.44 -3.55 -15.67
N GLY A 402 -18.91 -4.59 -16.32
CA GLY A 402 -17.60 -4.56 -16.97
C GLY A 402 -16.43 -4.66 -15.99
N ARG A 403 -16.64 -5.29 -14.83
CA ARG A 403 -15.59 -5.67 -13.88
C ARG A 403 -15.85 -7.11 -13.46
N ASP A 404 -14.80 -7.93 -13.36
CA ASP A 404 -15.01 -9.33 -13.02
C ASP A 404 -15.29 -9.51 -11.52
N ASP A 405 -16.42 -10.18 -11.24
CA ASP A 405 -16.84 -10.52 -9.89
C ASP A 405 -16.13 -11.80 -9.42
N TRP A 406 -15.76 -11.86 -8.14
CA TRP A 406 -15.22 -13.10 -7.57
C TRP A 406 -16.36 -14.11 -7.38
N ILE A 407 -16.24 -15.29 -7.99
CA ILE A 407 -17.23 -16.37 -7.85
C ILE A 407 -16.53 -17.63 -7.34
N TRP A 408 -17.14 -18.30 -6.37
CA TRP A 408 -16.78 -19.68 -6.03
C TRP A 408 -17.94 -20.63 -6.31
N VAL A 409 -17.68 -21.65 -7.14
CA VAL A 409 -18.63 -22.71 -7.51
C VAL A 409 -18.34 -23.97 -6.69
N GLY A 410 -19.34 -24.44 -5.96
CA GLY A 410 -19.31 -25.67 -5.18
C GLY A 410 -19.43 -26.94 -6.01
N ASP A 411 -19.39 -28.08 -5.33
CA ASP A 411 -19.32 -29.39 -5.98
C ASP A 411 -20.64 -29.83 -6.63
N LYS A 412 -21.77 -29.28 -6.14
CA LYS A 412 -23.13 -29.52 -6.66
C LYS A 412 -23.67 -28.33 -7.46
N GLY A 413 -22.77 -27.47 -7.91
CA GLY A 413 -23.05 -26.30 -8.76
C GLY A 413 -23.61 -25.07 -8.03
N GLU A 414 -23.70 -25.08 -6.70
CA GLU A 414 -24.00 -23.89 -5.93
C GLU A 414 -22.91 -22.81 -6.15
N ALA A 415 -23.26 -21.53 -6.19
CA ALA A 415 -22.27 -20.46 -6.44
C ALA A 415 -22.43 -19.30 -5.46
N HIS A 416 -21.32 -18.85 -4.88
CA HIS A 416 -21.25 -17.65 -4.04
C HIS A 416 -20.47 -16.56 -4.78
N THR A 417 -20.98 -15.32 -4.75
CA THR A 417 -20.42 -14.19 -5.51
C THR A 417 -20.07 -13.04 -4.58
N TRP A 418 -18.95 -12.37 -4.85
CA TRP A 418 -18.65 -11.03 -4.34
C TRP A 418 -18.42 -10.13 -5.55
N THR A 419 -19.27 -9.12 -5.72
CA THR A 419 -19.22 -8.22 -6.86
C THR A 419 -18.14 -7.17 -6.71
N ASN A 420 -17.41 -6.90 -7.80
CA ASN A 420 -16.38 -5.87 -7.89
C ASN A 420 -17.02 -4.47 -7.92
N SER A 421 -16.30 -3.44 -7.48
CA SER A 421 -16.65 -2.03 -7.67
C SER A 421 -15.42 -1.14 -7.47
N ARG A 422 -15.32 -0.05 -8.23
CA ARG A 422 -14.26 0.97 -8.13
C ARG A 422 -14.16 1.55 -6.71
N SER A 423 -12.96 1.64 -6.12
CA SER A 423 -12.76 2.26 -4.79
C SER A 423 -12.31 3.73 -4.86
N CYS A 424 -12.56 4.48 -3.78
CA CYS A 424 -11.86 5.74 -3.47
C CYS A 424 -10.68 5.57 -2.49
N GLY A 425 -10.44 4.33 -2.02
CA GLY A 425 -9.35 4.05 -1.09
C GLY A 425 -7.98 4.34 -1.70
N VAL A 426 -7.20 5.18 -1.01
CA VAL A 426 -5.82 5.56 -1.37
C VAL A 426 -4.86 4.37 -1.24
N GLY A 427 -3.77 4.38 -2.01
CA GLY A 427 -2.71 3.38 -1.92
C GLY A 427 -1.44 3.80 -2.67
N LYS A 428 -0.57 2.83 -2.94
CA LYS A 428 0.68 3.00 -3.72
C LYS A 428 0.96 1.72 -4.51
N GLU A 429 1.85 1.76 -5.50
CA GLU A 429 2.26 0.54 -6.21
C GLU A 429 2.74 -0.58 -5.24
N GLY A 430 2.32 -1.80 -5.50
CA GLY A 430 2.50 -2.97 -4.63
C GLY A 430 1.37 -3.21 -3.63
N ASP A 431 0.63 -2.17 -3.24
CA ASP A 431 -0.57 -2.26 -2.37
C ASP A 431 -1.60 -1.17 -2.74
N GLY A 432 -1.84 -1.02 -4.05
CA GLY A 432 -2.56 0.10 -4.65
C GLY A 432 -3.94 -0.28 -5.17
N LEU A 433 -4.67 0.76 -5.61
CA LEU A 433 -6.02 0.71 -6.22
C LEU A 433 -6.90 -0.35 -5.57
N ILE A 434 -7.40 -0.02 -4.38
CA ILE A 434 -8.29 -0.88 -3.61
C ILE A 434 -9.54 -1.22 -4.44
N VAL A 435 -10.10 -2.40 -4.23
CA VAL A 435 -11.39 -2.83 -4.82
C VAL A 435 -12.47 -2.84 -3.74
N ALA A 436 -13.64 -2.31 -4.06
CA ALA A 436 -14.77 -2.19 -3.13
C ALA A 436 -15.75 -3.37 -3.30
N TRP A 437 -15.42 -4.51 -2.70
CA TRP A 437 -16.23 -5.74 -2.81
C TRP A 437 -17.57 -5.67 -2.06
N ARG A 438 -18.65 -6.20 -2.66
CA ARG A 438 -19.95 -6.44 -1.99
C ARG A 438 -20.41 -7.90 -2.19
N PRO A 439 -20.90 -8.62 -1.17
CA PRO A 439 -21.41 -9.98 -1.33
C PRO A 439 -22.73 -9.97 -2.13
N GLY A 440 -22.90 -10.85 -3.10
CA GLY A 440 -24.17 -11.07 -3.80
C GLY A 440 -25.00 -12.20 -3.18
N TYR A 441 -26.33 -12.14 -3.27
CA TYR A 441 -27.24 -13.13 -2.68
C TYR A 441 -28.38 -13.53 -3.62
N TYR A 442 -28.93 -14.73 -3.45
CA TYR A 442 -30.22 -15.09 -4.05
C TYR A 442 -31.33 -14.11 -3.59
N LYS A 443 -32.21 -13.71 -4.50
CA LYS A 443 -33.28 -12.71 -4.28
C LYS A 443 -34.09 -12.98 -3.02
N GLY A 444 -34.29 -11.93 -2.22
CA GLY A 444 -34.97 -12.02 -0.91
C GLY A 444 -34.20 -12.78 0.17
N LYS A 445 -32.89 -13.02 0.02
CA LYS A 445 -31.99 -13.53 1.07
C LYS A 445 -30.94 -12.47 1.43
N ALA A 446 -30.52 -12.48 2.69
CA ALA A 446 -29.42 -11.64 3.21
C ALA A 446 -28.11 -12.44 3.46
N SER A 447 -28.09 -13.73 3.12
CA SER A 447 -26.94 -14.62 3.27
C SER A 447 -27.12 -15.87 2.40
N GLY A 448 -26.02 -16.57 2.11
CA GLY A 448 -26.01 -17.78 1.30
C GLY A 448 -25.43 -17.56 -0.11
N PRO A 449 -25.64 -18.50 -1.03
CA PRO A 449 -25.17 -18.39 -2.41
C PRO A 449 -26.01 -17.42 -3.25
N THR A 450 -25.46 -16.96 -4.38
CA THR A 450 -26.25 -16.38 -5.48
C THR A 450 -27.02 -17.45 -6.24
N HIS A 451 -26.44 -18.64 -6.41
CA HIS A 451 -27.06 -19.77 -7.11
C HIS A 451 -27.15 -20.99 -6.19
N ALA A 452 -28.34 -21.55 -5.98
CA ALA A 452 -28.57 -22.60 -4.99
C ALA A 452 -27.94 -23.97 -5.33
N GLY A 453 -27.61 -24.23 -6.60
CA GLY A 453 -27.11 -25.53 -7.06
C GLY A 453 -28.14 -26.64 -6.84
N GLY A 454 -27.68 -27.76 -6.27
CA GLY A 454 -28.54 -28.92 -5.95
C GLY A 454 -28.48 -30.06 -6.97
N PHE A 455 -27.49 -30.02 -7.86
CA PHE A 455 -27.23 -31.08 -8.84
C PHE A 455 -26.43 -32.24 -8.22
N ALA A 456 -26.00 -33.20 -9.06
CA ALA A 456 -25.07 -34.24 -8.67
C ALA A 456 -23.72 -33.65 -8.19
N SER A 457 -23.00 -34.38 -7.35
CA SER A 457 -21.61 -34.05 -6.97
C SER A 457 -20.64 -34.24 -8.14
N GLY A 458 -19.48 -33.58 -8.09
CA GLY A 458 -18.44 -33.65 -9.12
C GLY A 458 -18.71 -32.85 -10.39
N ILE A 459 -19.69 -31.94 -10.39
CA ILE A 459 -20.10 -31.23 -11.62
C ILE A 459 -19.47 -29.85 -11.82
N ARG A 460 -18.63 -29.39 -10.90
CA ARG A 460 -18.01 -28.04 -10.92
C ARG A 460 -17.51 -27.62 -12.31
N ASN A 461 -16.79 -28.50 -13.01
CA ASN A 461 -16.20 -28.24 -14.33
C ASN A 461 -17.20 -28.34 -15.50
N ARG A 462 -18.51 -28.47 -15.20
CA ARG A 462 -19.64 -28.44 -16.16
C ARG A 462 -20.54 -27.22 -15.95
N ILE A 463 -20.31 -26.44 -14.90
CA ILE A 463 -20.98 -25.16 -14.67
C ILE A 463 -20.16 -24.06 -15.33
N HIS A 464 -20.80 -23.17 -16.06
CA HIS A 464 -20.20 -22.01 -16.72
C HIS A 464 -21.09 -20.78 -16.50
N PHE A 465 -20.52 -19.60 -16.62
CA PHE A 465 -21.24 -18.34 -16.71
C PHE A 465 -21.03 -17.82 -18.15
N ALA A 466 -22.10 -17.41 -18.83
CA ALA A 466 -22.01 -17.00 -20.22
C ALA A 466 -23.15 -16.07 -20.65
N ARG A 467 -22.88 -15.09 -21.52
CA ARG A 467 -23.87 -14.17 -22.12
C ARG A 467 -24.67 -14.88 -23.21
N ILE A 468 -25.50 -15.87 -22.82
CA ILE A 468 -26.35 -16.63 -23.73
C ILE A 468 -27.47 -15.73 -24.28
N TYR A 469 -28.14 -15.01 -23.37
CA TYR A 469 -29.11 -13.96 -23.69
C TYR A 469 -28.49 -12.57 -23.61
N GLY A 470 -27.48 -12.38 -22.75
CA GLY A 470 -26.74 -11.12 -22.63
C GLY A 470 -27.64 -9.92 -22.32
N GLU A 471 -28.68 -10.09 -21.49
CA GLU A 471 -29.57 -8.97 -21.14
C GLU A 471 -28.75 -7.89 -20.41
N PRO A 472 -28.61 -6.68 -20.98
CA PRO A 472 -27.94 -5.59 -20.28
C PRO A 472 -28.79 -5.17 -19.08
N GLN A 473 -28.13 -4.83 -17.96
CA GLN A 473 -28.77 -3.95 -16.99
C GLN A 473 -28.81 -2.52 -17.57
N ASP A 474 -29.61 -1.61 -16.98
CA ASP A 474 -29.88 -0.27 -17.52
C ASP A 474 -28.68 0.45 -18.17
N PHE A 475 -27.49 0.38 -17.55
CA PHE A 475 -26.18 0.55 -18.24
C PHE A 475 -25.16 -0.45 -17.70
N GLY A 476 -25.42 -1.74 -17.89
CA GLY A 476 -24.31 -2.69 -17.94
C GLY A 476 -23.32 -2.22 -19.01
N LEU A 477 -22.01 -2.27 -18.72
CA LEU A 477 -21.00 -2.10 -19.77
C LEU A 477 -21.03 -3.30 -20.71
N LEU A 478 -21.44 -4.46 -20.19
CA LEU A 478 -21.66 -5.70 -20.90
C LEU A 478 -23.06 -6.28 -20.55
N GLY A 479 -23.48 -7.32 -21.26
CA GLY A 479 -24.64 -8.11 -20.88
C GLY A 479 -24.37 -8.95 -19.63
N LYS A 480 -25.38 -9.15 -18.77
CA LYS A 480 -25.28 -10.06 -17.61
C LYS A 480 -24.98 -11.49 -18.05
N LEU A 481 -24.18 -12.21 -17.26
CA LEU A 481 -23.90 -13.63 -17.50
C LEU A 481 -25.05 -14.52 -17.01
N ASP A 482 -25.49 -15.45 -17.85
CA ASP A 482 -26.44 -16.51 -17.52
C ASP A 482 -25.72 -17.72 -16.91
N TYR A 483 -26.40 -18.47 -16.03
CA TYR A 483 -25.85 -19.71 -15.46
C TYR A 483 -26.09 -20.88 -16.41
N VAL A 484 -25.02 -21.58 -16.79
CA VAL A 484 -25.05 -22.67 -17.77
C VAL A 484 -24.55 -23.97 -17.15
N TYR A 485 -25.34 -25.04 -17.29
CA TYR A 485 -24.93 -26.40 -16.92
C TYR A 485 -24.86 -27.28 -18.16
N MET A 486 -23.67 -27.82 -18.43
CA MET A 486 -23.45 -28.86 -19.44
C MET A 486 -23.83 -30.24 -18.86
N GLU A 487 -25.14 -30.47 -18.72
CA GLU A 487 -25.72 -31.72 -18.21
C GLU A 487 -25.28 -32.91 -19.08
N HIS A 488 -24.68 -33.92 -18.47
CA HIS A 488 -24.06 -35.05 -19.17
C HIS A 488 -24.82 -36.35 -18.94
N THR A 489 -25.02 -37.13 -20.01
CA THR A 489 -25.38 -38.55 -19.95
C THR A 489 -24.42 -39.36 -20.81
N LYS A 490 -23.93 -40.50 -20.29
CA LYS A 490 -23.21 -41.49 -21.10
C LYS A 490 -24.24 -42.44 -21.72
N ASP A 491 -24.24 -42.50 -23.04
CA ASP A 491 -25.21 -43.26 -23.82
C ASP A 491 -24.78 -44.73 -23.95
N SER A 492 -25.73 -45.63 -24.21
CA SER A 492 -25.48 -47.08 -24.29
C SER A 492 -24.55 -47.50 -25.43
N ASN A 493 -24.38 -46.65 -26.44
CA ASN A 493 -23.43 -46.83 -27.55
C ASN A 493 -22.00 -46.34 -27.22
N GLY A 494 -21.75 -45.93 -25.97
CA GLY A 494 -20.45 -45.44 -25.51
C GLY A 494 -20.21 -43.94 -25.73
N LYS A 495 -21.05 -43.25 -26.52
CA LYS A 495 -20.96 -41.81 -26.72
C LYS A 495 -21.44 -41.03 -25.48
N HIS A 496 -21.10 -39.75 -25.44
CA HIS A 496 -21.39 -38.82 -24.36
C HIS A 496 -22.31 -37.71 -24.89
N THR A 497 -23.54 -37.66 -24.41
CA THR A 497 -24.51 -36.61 -24.76
C THR A 497 -24.50 -35.51 -23.71
N PHE A 498 -24.37 -34.27 -24.17
CA PHE A 498 -24.37 -33.05 -23.38
C PHE A 498 -25.60 -32.21 -23.72
N ARG A 499 -26.36 -31.80 -22.71
CA ARG A 499 -27.50 -30.89 -22.82
C ARG A 499 -27.11 -29.58 -22.15
N MET A 500 -27.00 -28.51 -22.94
CA MET A 500 -26.70 -27.17 -22.43
C MET A 500 -27.97 -26.60 -21.80
N ARG A 501 -28.12 -26.77 -20.49
CA ARG A 501 -29.20 -26.16 -19.70
C ARG A 501 -28.81 -24.76 -19.28
N VAL A 502 -29.73 -23.82 -19.42
CA VAL A 502 -29.48 -22.40 -19.14
C VAL A 502 -30.52 -21.83 -18.18
N TRP A 503 -30.06 -21.13 -17.16
CA TRP A 503 -30.86 -20.29 -16.28
C TRP A 503 -30.52 -18.84 -16.58
N LYS A 504 -31.46 -18.17 -17.23
CA LYS A 504 -31.32 -16.80 -17.70
C LYS A 504 -31.29 -15.83 -16.52
N ASN A 505 -30.29 -14.96 -16.45
CA ASN A 505 -30.03 -14.07 -15.31
C ASN A 505 -31.04 -12.90 -15.27
N LYS A 506 -31.96 -12.97 -14.31
CA LYS A 506 -32.94 -11.93 -13.97
C LYS A 506 -32.54 -11.09 -12.75
N GLY A 507 -31.35 -11.32 -12.21
CA GLY A 507 -30.80 -10.53 -11.12
C GLY A 507 -30.50 -9.09 -11.52
N TYR A 508 -30.30 -8.26 -10.51
CA TYR A 508 -30.06 -6.82 -10.62
C TYR A 508 -29.22 -6.30 -9.45
N GLY A 509 -28.64 -5.13 -9.63
CA GLY A 509 -27.92 -4.40 -8.57
C GLY A 509 -26.41 -4.53 -8.66
N ALA A 510 -25.69 -3.96 -7.68
CA ALA A 510 -24.23 -3.75 -7.66
C ALA A 510 -23.61 -2.91 -8.79
N THR A 511 -24.15 -2.92 -10.02
CA THR A 511 -23.50 -2.38 -11.24
C THR A 511 -23.06 -0.92 -11.24
N LYS A 512 -23.55 -0.08 -10.31
CA LYS A 512 -23.32 1.37 -10.29
C LYS A 512 -23.19 1.89 -8.85
N PRO A 513 -21.99 2.32 -8.43
CA PRO A 513 -21.77 3.11 -7.22
C PRO A 513 -22.41 4.52 -7.28
N LYS A 514 -22.67 5.10 -6.10
CA LYS A 514 -23.13 6.49 -5.97
C LYS A 514 -22.11 7.51 -6.47
N ALA A 515 -20.84 7.31 -6.12
CA ALA A 515 -19.75 8.23 -6.43
C ALA A 515 -19.51 8.42 -7.95
N ASP A 516 -19.96 7.47 -8.78
CA ASP A 516 -19.85 7.53 -10.24
C ASP A 516 -20.92 8.43 -10.89
N GLY A 517 -21.80 9.07 -10.11
CA GLY A 517 -22.76 10.05 -10.62
C GLY A 517 -22.32 11.51 -10.46
N ASN A 518 -21.21 11.79 -9.79
CA ASN A 518 -20.85 13.16 -9.44
C ASN A 518 -20.28 13.95 -10.63
N LYS A 519 -20.85 15.14 -10.88
CA LYS A 519 -20.29 16.22 -11.70
C LYS A 519 -20.47 17.55 -10.97
N TYR A 520 -19.63 18.52 -11.29
CA TYR A 520 -19.62 19.86 -10.70
C TYR A 520 -19.51 20.88 -11.83
N CYS A 521 -20.28 21.96 -11.75
CA CYS A 521 -20.32 23.04 -12.74
C CYS A 521 -21.23 24.17 -12.24
N ASP A 522 -20.94 25.44 -12.51
CA ASP A 522 -21.86 26.54 -12.21
C ASP A 522 -23.09 26.48 -13.14
N MET A 523 -24.17 25.86 -12.67
CA MET A 523 -25.40 25.73 -13.43
C MET A 523 -26.26 27.00 -13.35
N THR A 524 -25.91 27.96 -12.48
CA THR A 524 -26.76 29.11 -12.15
C THR A 524 -26.17 30.46 -12.53
N GLY A 525 -24.89 30.52 -12.90
CA GLY A 525 -24.16 31.73 -13.30
C GLY A 525 -23.84 32.62 -12.10
N ASN A 526 -23.65 32.03 -10.91
CA ASN A 526 -23.33 32.74 -9.68
C ASN A 526 -21.82 32.91 -9.43
N GLY A 527 -21.00 32.31 -10.28
CA GLY A 527 -19.55 32.20 -10.19
C GLY A 527 -19.06 31.01 -9.37
N ARG A 528 -19.92 30.06 -8.97
CA ARG A 528 -19.54 28.90 -8.14
C ARG A 528 -20.12 27.62 -8.68
N ASP A 529 -19.32 26.57 -8.70
CA ASP A 529 -19.76 25.25 -9.09
C ASP A 529 -20.83 24.70 -8.15
N ASP A 530 -21.97 24.38 -8.76
CA ASP A 530 -23.04 23.60 -8.19
C ASP A 530 -22.71 22.11 -8.32
N TYR A 531 -23.41 21.28 -7.54
CA TYR A 531 -23.27 19.83 -7.63
C TYR A 531 -24.43 19.22 -8.42
N VAL A 532 -24.09 18.43 -9.44
CA VAL A 532 -25.03 17.73 -10.29
C VAL A 532 -24.77 16.23 -10.17
N TRP A 533 -25.78 15.50 -9.71
CA TRP A 533 -25.71 14.04 -9.64
C TRP A 533 -26.46 13.40 -10.80
N VAL A 534 -25.73 12.71 -11.67
CA VAL A 534 -26.22 12.16 -12.94
C VAL A 534 -26.58 10.67 -12.77
N LEU A 535 -27.87 10.35 -12.94
CA LEU A 535 -28.35 8.97 -13.08
C LEU A 535 -27.69 8.33 -14.29
N SER A 536 -27.53 7.01 -14.28
CA SER A 536 -26.95 6.31 -15.43
C SER A 536 -27.69 6.58 -16.76
N LYS A 537 -29.01 6.85 -16.72
CA LYS A 537 -29.89 7.22 -17.87
C LYS A 537 -29.78 8.68 -18.33
N GLY A 538 -28.93 9.50 -17.70
CA GLY A 538 -28.74 10.91 -18.05
C GLY A 538 -29.76 11.88 -17.46
N GLU A 539 -30.78 11.39 -16.74
CA GLU A 539 -31.55 12.22 -15.79
C GLU A 539 -30.61 12.75 -14.70
N MET A 540 -30.84 13.97 -14.22
CA MET A 540 -29.94 14.63 -13.27
C MET A 540 -30.70 15.22 -12.09
N ASP A 541 -30.14 15.08 -10.89
CA ASP A 541 -30.57 15.79 -9.68
C ASP A 541 -29.59 16.94 -9.41
N PHE A 542 -30.12 18.15 -9.19
CA PHE A 542 -29.34 19.36 -8.95
C PHE A 542 -29.28 19.70 -7.46
N TYR A 543 -28.10 20.12 -7.01
CA TYR A 543 -27.81 20.51 -5.64
C TYR A 543 -27.09 21.86 -5.68
N PRO A 544 -27.80 22.99 -5.47
CA PRO A 544 -27.21 24.32 -5.57
C PRO A 544 -26.10 24.49 -4.54
N ASN A 545 -25.02 25.17 -4.93
CA ASN A 545 -24.02 25.65 -4.00
C ASN A 545 -24.66 26.70 -3.08
N GLY A 546 -24.64 26.45 -1.77
CA GLY A 546 -25.26 27.30 -0.77
C GLY A 546 -24.54 28.62 -0.49
N GLY A 547 -23.53 28.99 -1.29
CA GLY A 547 -22.75 30.21 -1.14
C GLY A 547 -21.90 30.24 0.14
N LYS A 548 -21.63 29.07 0.72
CA LYS A 548 -20.82 28.94 1.94
C LYS A 548 -19.35 28.82 1.59
N ASN A 549 -18.52 29.65 2.23
CA ASN A 549 -17.07 29.55 2.10
C ASN A 549 -16.45 28.54 3.09
N PHE A 550 -17.15 28.18 4.16
CA PHE A 550 -16.71 27.19 5.15
C PHE A 550 -17.93 26.50 5.76
N ILE A 551 -17.77 25.26 6.23
CA ILE A 551 -18.82 24.47 6.90
C ILE A 551 -18.33 23.75 8.16
N THR A 552 -19.20 23.68 9.15
CA THR A 552 -18.94 23.05 10.45
C THR A 552 -19.99 21.99 10.80
N GLY A 553 -19.64 21.05 11.69
CA GLY A 553 -20.58 20.10 12.29
C GLY A 553 -21.40 19.28 11.28
N GLN A 554 -22.71 19.56 11.18
CA GLN A 554 -23.66 18.90 10.28
C GLN A 554 -24.00 19.70 9.01
N GLU A 555 -23.36 20.85 8.79
CA GLU A 555 -23.60 21.66 7.59
C GLU A 555 -23.13 20.96 6.31
N SER A 556 -23.76 21.32 5.18
CA SER A 556 -23.41 20.90 3.83
C SER A 556 -23.17 22.16 2.97
N TYR A 557 -22.34 22.06 1.93
CA TYR A 557 -22.29 23.09 0.88
C TYR A 557 -23.53 23.05 0.00
N TRP A 558 -24.09 21.87 -0.17
CA TRP A 558 -25.26 21.65 -1.00
C TRP A 558 -26.55 22.12 -0.31
N GLY A 559 -27.27 23.01 -0.98
CA GLY A 559 -28.62 23.44 -0.63
C GLY A 559 -29.69 22.38 -0.93
N PRO A 560 -30.98 22.76 -0.87
CA PRO A 560 -32.09 21.84 -1.15
C PRO A 560 -32.01 21.27 -2.56
N MET A 561 -32.06 19.94 -2.67
CA MET A 561 -32.00 19.22 -3.93
C MET A 561 -33.23 19.48 -4.80
N GLN A 562 -33.01 19.77 -6.08
CA GLN A 562 -34.04 19.79 -7.12
C GLN A 562 -33.96 18.49 -7.93
N LYS A 563 -35.00 17.67 -7.81
CA LYS A 563 -35.02 16.33 -8.41
C LYS A 563 -35.34 16.40 -9.90
N ALA A 564 -34.61 15.65 -10.72
CA ALA A 564 -34.85 15.51 -12.17
C ALA A 564 -34.97 16.86 -12.90
N PHE A 565 -34.14 17.85 -12.52
CA PHE A 565 -34.13 19.20 -13.13
C PHE A 565 -33.76 19.17 -14.63
N PHE A 566 -33.03 18.12 -15.02
CA PHE A 566 -32.85 17.71 -16.41
C PHE A 566 -33.24 16.24 -16.56
N LYS A 567 -33.97 15.95 -17.65
CA LYS A 567 -34.30 14.60 -18.08
C LYS A 567 -34.27 14.57 -19.62
N PRO A 568 -33.38 13.78 -20.26
CA PRO A 568 -33.36 13.64 -21.70
C PRO A 568 -34.61 12.90 -22.21
N ASP A 569 -34.92 13.06 -23.49
CA ASP A 569 -36.05 12.43 -24.17
C ASP A 569 -35.85 10.92 -24.43
N ARG A 570 -34.62 10.43 -24.23
CA ARG A 570 -34.18 9.04 -24.35
C ARG A 570 -33.07 8.76 -23.33
N ASP A 571 -32.82 7.48 -23.08
CA ASP A 571 -31.71 7.03 -22.24
C ASP A 571 -30.35 7.45 -22.84
N LEU A 572 -29.55 8.19 -22.07
CA LEU A 572 -28.17 8.59 -22.40
C LEU A 572 -27.22 8.06 -21.32
N ASP A 573 -26.07 7.49 -21.69
CA ASP A 573 -25.06 7.07 -20.71
C ASP A 573 -24.38 8.31 -20.12
N ARG A 574 -24.41 8.42 -18.79
CA ARG A 574 -23.84 9.57 -18.03
C ARG A 574 -22.36 9.88 -18.28
N ARG A 575 -21.59 8.94 -18.84
CA ARG A 575 -20.20 9.18 -19.24
C ARG A 575 -20.09 10.08 -20.47
N ASP A 576 -21.12 10.07 -21.32
CA ASP A 576 -21.18 10.83 -22.57
C ASP A 576 -21.83 12.21 -22.39
N LEU A 577 -22.21 12.57 -21.17
CA LEU A 577 -22.82 13.85 -20.81
C LEU A 577 -21.80 14.73 -20.09
N HIS A 578 -21.60 15.94 -20.61
CA HIS A 578 -20.68 16.94 -20.08
C HIS A 578 -21.46 18.15 -19.57
N LEU A 579 -20.94 18.79 -18.53
CA LEU A 579 -21.38 20.10 -18.06
C LEU A 579 -20.26 21.07 -18.39
N THR A 580 -20.58 22.17 -19.07
CA THR A 580 -19.57 23.02 -19.71
C THR A 580 -20.23 24.30 -20.20
N ASP A 581 -19.59 25.47 -20.04
CA ASP A 581 -20.08 26.69 -20.68
C ASP A 581 -19.75 26.62 -22.19
N TRP A 582 -20.78 26.27 -22.97
CA TRP A 582 -20.73 26.12 -24.43
C TRP A 582 -21.01 27.46 -25.15
N ASP A 583 -21.68 28.40 -24.48
CA ASP A 583 -22.25 29.58 -25.12
C ASP A 583 -21.69 30.91 -24.58
N GLY A 584 -20.80 30.85 -23.59
CA GLY A 584 -20.03 31.95 -23.02
C GLY A 584 -20.89 32.91 -22.20
N ASP A 585 -21.97 32.41 -21.59
CA ASP A 585 -22.89 33.22 -20.79
C ASP A 585 -22.73 33.04 -19.26
N GLY A 586 -21.69 32.28 -18.86
CA GLY A 586 -21.30 32.02 -17.48
C GLY A 586 -22.06 30.89 -16.80
N LYS A 587 -22.97 30.20 -17.52
CA LYS A 587 -23.70 29.03 -17.02
C LYS A 587 -23.26 27.79 -17.78
N CYS A 588 -23.13 26.69 -17.06
CA CYS A 588 -22.91 25.40 -17.69
C CYS A 588 -24.17 24.92 -18.44
N ASP A 589 -23.94 24.56 -19.70
CA ASP A 589 -24.85 23.82 -20.57
C ASP A 589 -24.65 22.32 -20.40
N ILE A 590 -25.62 21.53 -20.86
CA ILE A 590 -25.49 20.06 -20.94
C ILE A 590 -25.14 19.68 -22.36
N VAL A 591 -23.97 19.06 -22.57
CA VAL A 591 -23.50 18.59 -23.88
C VAL A 591 -23.50 17.07 -23.89
N TRP A 592 -24.23 16.45 -24.82
CA TRP A 592 -24.10 15.02 -25.11
C TRP A 592 -23.16 14.80 -26.29
N VAL A 593 -22.20 13.91 -26.11
CA VAL A 593 -21.25 13.44 -27.11
C VAL A 593 -21.74 12.08 -27.61
N ASP A 594 -22.01 11.91 -28.91
CA ASP A 594 -22.52 10.63 -29.44
C ASP A 594 -21.38 9.61 -29.71
N PRO A 595 -21.16 8.60 -28.85
CA PRO A 595 -20.07 7.64 -29.04
C PRO A 595 -20.25 6.76 -30.28
N ASN A 596 -21.45 6.73 -30.88
CA ASN A 596 -21.76 5.94 -32.07
C ASN A 596 -21.67 6.76 -33.37
N ASN A 597 -21.47 8.08 -33.29
CA ASN A 597 -21.46 9.00 -34.42
C ASN A 597 -20.23 9.92 -34.40
N GLN A 598 -19.04 9.33 -34.28
CA GLN A 598 -17.75 10.03 -34.23
C GLN A 598 -17.73 11.13 -33.15
N ASN A 599 -18.35 10.88 -32.00
CA ASN A 599 -18.41 11.79 -30.85
C ASN A 599 -18.97 13.19 -31.19
N ARG A 600 -19.90 13.26 -32.13
CA ARG A 600 -20.60 14.51 -32.48
C ARG A 600 -21.50 14.99 -31.34
N VAL A 601 -21.69 16.30 -31.26
CA VAL A 601 -22.35 16.95 -30.12
C VAL A 601 -23.81 17.30 -30.37
N SER A 602 -24.64 17.14 -29.34
CA SER A 602 -25.92 17.82 -29.17
C SER A 602 -25.93 18.53 -27.82
N VAL A 603 -26.57 19.70 -27.74
CA VAL A 603 -26.48 20.60 -26.58
C VAL A 603 -27.86 20.96 -26.08
N TRP A 604 -28.08 20.92 -24.77
CA TRP A 604 -29.21 21.56 -24.10
C TRP A 604 -28.69 22.82 -23.44
N ARG A 605 -28.91 23.96 -24.10
CA ARG A 605 -28.53 25.25 -23.58
C ARG A 605 -29.38 25.66 -22.39
N ASN A 606 -28.73 26.10 -21.33
CA ASN A 606 -29.26 26.42 -20.03
C ASN A 606 -29.75 27.88 -19.98
N ASN A 607 -31.05 28.10 -20.20
CA ASN A 607 -31.68 29.41 -20.08
C ASN A 607 -32.16 29.70 -18.64
N TYR A 608 -31.48 29.16 -17.62
CA TYR A 608 -31.75 29.51 -16.22
C TYR A 608 -31.64 31.02 -16.00
N THR A 609 -32.50 31.55 -15.12
CA THR A 609 -32.46 32.94 -14.66
C THR A 609 -32.49 32.96 -13.13
N PRO A 610 -31.72 33.83 -12.44
CA PRO A 610 -31.66 33.84 -10.99
C PRO A 610 -33.03 33.94 -10.32
N GLY A 611 -33.42 32.89 -9.58
CA GLY A 611 -34.70 32.79 -8.89
C GLY A 611 -35.86 32.24 -9.73
N GLY A 612 -35.61 31.84 -10.98
CA GLY A 612 -36.54 31.08 -11.83
C GLY A 612 -36.23 29.57 -11.85
N ASP A 613 -36.96 28.83 -12.68
CA ASP A 613 -36.71 27.40 -12.94
C ASP A 613 -35.70 27.20 -14.10
N PHE A 614 -35.07 26.03 -14.14
CA PHE A 614 -34.25 25.61 -15.29
C PHE A 614 -35.09 25.42 -16.55
N ASN A 615 -34.62 25.97 -17.67
CA ASN A 615 -35.28 25.93 -18.97
C ASN A 615 -34.27 25.60 -20.07
N TRP A 616 -34.54 24.57 -20.86
CA TRP A 616 -33.57 23.98 -21.79
C TRP A 616 -33.90 24.28 -23.26
N GLN A 617 -32.95 24.84 -24.00
CA GLN A 617 -33.02 24.94 -25.46
C GLN A 617 -32.18 23.83 -26.09
N TYR A 618 -32.84 22.84 -26.70
CA TYR A 618 -32.14 21.75 -27.38
C TYR A 618 -31.62 22.16 -28.77
N LEU A 619 -30.35 21.86 -29.02
CA LEU A 619 -29.61 22.09 -30.26
C LEU A 619 -29.04 20.73 -30.72
N ALA A 620 -29.62 20.15 -31.77
CA ALA A 620 -29.30 18.77 -32.17
C ALA A 620 -27.91 18.60 -32.84
N ASN A 621 -27.41 19.62 -33.53
CA ASN A 621 -26.11 19.62 -34.20
C ASN A 621 -25.57 21.07 -34.32
N PRO A 622 -25.20 21.72 -33.20
CA PRO A 622 -24.81 23.14 -33.19
C PRO A 622 -23.42 23.41 -33.78
N ALA A 623 -22.57 22.38 -33.89
CA ALA A 623 -21.22 22.49 -34.47
C ALA A 623 -20.91 21.26 -35.37
N PRO A 624 -21.39 21.25 -36.63
CA PRO A 624 -21.21 20.14 -37.57
C PRO A 624 -19.74 19.81 -37.92
N GLU A 625 -18.80 20.71 -37.63
CA GLU A 625 -17.36 20.53 -37.85
C GLU A 625 -16.68 19.66 -36.79
N LEU A 626 -17.24 19.53 -35.58
CA LEU A 626 -16.63 18.77 -34.49
C LEU A 626 -16.77 17.27 -34.68
N TYR A 627 -15.69 16.53 -34.46
CA TYR A 627 -15.68 15.07 -34.43
C TYR A 627 -14.46 14.53 -33.66
N CYS A 628 -14.57 13.33 -33.09
CA CYS A 628 -13.44 12.58 -32.55
C CYS A 628 -13.63 11.11 -32.96
N PRO A 629 -12.69 10.46 -33.67
CA PRO A 629 -12.83 9.08 -34.13
C PRO A 629 -12.55 8.05 -33.04
N GLU A 630 -11.94 8.48 -31.93
CA GLU A 630 -11.60 7.65 -30.78
C GLU A 630 -12.84 7.05 -30.11
N LYS A 631 -12.74 5.80 -29.65
CA LYS A 631 -13.79 5.14 -28.86
C LYS A 631 -13.47 5.23 -27.38
N ARG A 632 -14.48 5.46 -26.55
CA ARG A 632 -14.40 5.29 -25.09
C ARG A 632 -14.11 3.84 -24.72
N GLY A 633 -13.42 3.62 -23.61
CA GLY A 633 -13.19 2.30 -23.04
C GLY A 633 -14.30 1.87 -22.06
N ILE A 634 -13.98 0.83 -21.29
CA ILE A 634 -14.84 0.29 -20.24
C ILE A 634 -14.77 1.19 -18.99
N GLY A 635 -13.56 1.61 -18.59
CA GLY A 635 -13.34 2.47 -17.42
C GLY A 635 -14.20 3.74 -17.38
N PHE A 636 -14.68 4.10 -16.19
CA PHE A 636 -15.63 5.22 -15.99
C PHE A 636 -15.13 6.57 -16.54
N HIS A 637 -13.83 6.84 -16.38
CA HIS A 637 -13.18 8.06 -16.86
C HIS A 637 -12.48 7.90 -18.23
N ASP A 638 -12.54 6.72 -18.86
CA ASP A 638 -11.85 6.47 -20.15
C ASP A 638 -12.65 6.98 -21.35
N ILE A 639 -12.90 8.29 -21.36
CA ILE A 639 -13.69 8.99 -22.39
C ILE A 639 -12.76 9.75 -23.36
N PRO A 640 -13.08 9.75 -24.67
CA PRO A 640 -12.23 10.33 -25.70
C PRO A 640 -12.43 11.83 -25.91
N VAL A 641 -13.54 12.40 -25.42
CA VAL A 641 -13.83 13.83 -25.53
C VAL A 641 -13.90 14.44 -24.15
N GLN A 642 -13.29 15.61 -23.97
CA GLN A 642 -13.50 16.50 -22.83
C GLN A 642 -13.65 17.94 -23.35
N PHE A 643 -14.18 18.81 -22.49
CA PHE A 643 -14.39 20.22 -22.77
C PHE A 643 -13.64 21.04 -21.72
N ALA A 644 -12.96 22.10 -22.16
CA ALA A 644 -12.13 22.97 -21.33
C ALA A 644 -11.82 24.28 -22.08
N ASP A 645 -11.74 25.43 -21.41
CA ASP A 645 -11.33 26.70 -22.03
C ASP A 645 -9.80 26.83 -22.10
N VAL A 646 -9.18 26.01 -22.95
CA VAL A 646 -7.72 26.02 -23.19
C VAL A 646 -7.28 27.28 -23.93
N SER A 647 -8.19 27.92 -24.67
CA SER A 647 -7.94 29.14 -25.44
C SER A 647 -8.05 30.44 -24.63
N GLY A 648 -8.76 30.43 -23.49
CA GLY A 648 -9.03 31.61 -22.66
C GLY A 648 -10.07 32.54 -23.27
N SER A 649 -11.10 31.95 -23.89
CA SER A 649 -12.15 32.64 -24.65
C SER A 649 -13.39 32.99 -23.83
N GLY A 650 -13.52 32.43 -22.63
CA GLY A 650 -14.75 32.35 -21.84
C GLY A 650 -15.72 31.29 -22.35
N ARG A 651 -15.28 30.35 -23.20
CA ARG A 651 -16.08 29.28 -23.81
C ARG A 651 -15.25 28.01 -23.89
N SER A 652 -15.91 26.87 -23.81
CA SER A 652 -15.21 25.59 -23.74
C SER A 652 -14.79 25.06 -25.12
N ASP A 653 -13.50 24.78 -25.28
CA ASP A 653 -12.92 24.14 -26.45
C ASP A 653 -13.29 22.64 -26.50
N TYR A 654 -13.29 22.04 -27.69
CA TYR A 654 -13.53 20.60 -27.88
C TYR A 654 -12.20 19.86 -27.98
N LEU A 655 -11.91 18.97 -27.01
CA LEU A 655 -10.67 18.23 -26.92
C LEU A 655 -10.90 16.74 -27.22
N CYS A 656 -10.30 16.23 -28.31
CA CYS A 656 -10.21 14.81 -28.64
C CYS A 656 -8.90 14.24 -28.08
N ILE A 657 -9.02 13.24 -27.20
CA ILE A 657 -7.93 12.67 -26.40
C ILE A 657 -7.71 11.20 -26.78
N GLU A 658 -6.53 10.92 -27.36
CA GLU A 658 -6.10 9.56 -27.70
C GLU A 658 -5.77 8.75 -26.44
N LYS A 659 -5.78 7.41 -26.54
CA LYS A 659 -5.48 6.52 -25.40
C LYS A 659 -4.17 6.86 -24.64
N ASN A 660 -3.15 7.38 -25.33
CA ASN A 660 -1.85 7.77 -24.79
C ASN A 660 -1.76 9.20 -24.21
N GLY A 661 -2.88 9.94 -24.18
CA GLY A 661 -2.94 11.32 -23.67
C GLY A 661 -2.47 12.40 -24.65
N ARG A 662 -2.28 12.09 -25.94
CA ARG A 662 -2.15 13.11 -26.98
C ARG A 662 -3.51 13.78 -27.21
N ILE A 663 -3.51 15.11 -27.30
CA ILE A 663 -4.75 15.91 -27.42
C ILE A 663 -4.70 16.75 -28.68
N TRP A 664 -5.78 16.73 -29.45
CA TRP A 664 -6.05 17.57 -30.63
C TRP A 664 -7.54 17.95 -30.64
N GLY A 665 -7.99 18.88 -31.48
CA GLY A 665 -9.41 19.24 -31.53
C GLY A 665 -9.69 20.63 -32.11
N TRP A 666 -10.57 21.40 -31.48
CA TRP A 666 -10.96 22.74 -31.93
C TRP A 666 -11.09 23.70 -30.76
N THR A 667 -10.55 24.91 -30.92
CA THR A 667 -10.85 26.03 -30.02
C THR A 667 -12.10 26.76 -30.45
N GLN A 668 -12.89 27.30 -29.52
CA GLN A 668 -13.97 28.23 -29.81
C GLN A 668 -13.52 29.67 -29.57
N ASP A 669 -13.78 30.59 -30.50
CA ASP A 669 -13.56 32.02 -30.24
C ASP A 669 -14.73 32.65 -29.46
N ALA A 670 -14.53 33.85 -28.90
CA ALA A 670 -15.54 34.55 -28.12
C ALA A 670 -16.87 34.84 -28.89
N LYS A 671 -16.89 34.67 -30.22
CA LYS A 671 -18.08 34.80 -31.09
C LYS A 671 -18.73 33.45 -31.44
N GLY A 672 -18.20 32.35 -30.91
CA GLY A 672 -18.68 30.99 -31.13
C GLY A 672 -18.07 30.25 -32.32
N ALA A 673 -17.05 30.82 -33.00
CA ALA A 673 -16.46 30.22 -34.19
C ALA A 673 -15.35 29.21 -33.85
N TRP A 674 -15.39 28.03 -34.49
CA TRP A 674 -14.45 26.93 -34.24
C TRP A 674 -13.18 27.02 -35.10
N THR A 675 -12.01 26.78 -34.49
CA THR A 675 -10.71 26.71 -35.17
C THR A 675 -10.01 25.40 -34.84
N TYR A 676 -9.70 24.59 -35.85
CA TYR A 676 -9.00 23.31 -35.70
C TYR A 676 -7.56 23.49 -35.19
N ILE A 677 -7.15 22.62 -34.26
CA ILE A 677 -5.83 22.50 -33.66
C ILE A 677 -5.38 21.03 -33.80
N ASP A 678 -4.31 20.82 -34.57
CA ASP A 678 -3.72 19.51 -34.86
C ASP A 678 -3.04 18.84 -33.65
N GLN A 679 -2.55 19.65 -32.71
CA GLN A 679 -2.05 19.18 -31.42
C GLN A 679 -2.10 20.29 -30.35
N PHE A 680 -2.99 20.14 -29.36
CA PHE A 680 -2.96 20.93 -28.13
C PHE A 680 -1.86 20.46 -27.19
N PHE A 681 -1.70 19.15 -27.05
CA PHE A 681 -0.81 18.53 -26.06
C PHE A 681 -0.19 17.25 -26.65
N GLY A 682 1.14 17.16 -26.64
CA GLY A 682 1.84 15.95 -27.08
C GLY A 682 1.81 14.86 -26.01
N SER A 683 1.74 13.59 -26.42
CA SER A 683 1.76 12.45 -25.49
C SER A 683 2.93 12.52 -24.50
N LYS A 684 2.63 12.27 -23.23
CA LYS A 684 3.60 12.14 -22.12
C LYS A 684 3.59 10.72 -21.52
N LYS A 685 3.09 9.73 -22.27
CA LYS A 685 2.71 8.38 -21.79
C LYS A 685 1.60 8.38 -20.71
N HIS A 686 0.84 9.46 -20.60
CA HIS A 686 -0.27 9.61 -19.65
C HIS A 686 -1.57 9.04 -20.21
N GLY A 687 -2.10 7.97 -19.63
CA GLY A 687 -3.37 7.40 -20.06
C GLY A 687 -4.55 8.37 -19.89
N ARG A 688 -5.39 8.55 -20.93
CA ARG A 688 -6.47 9.56 -20.95
C ARG A 688 -7.44 9.51 -19.77
N ALA A 689 -7.72 8.31 -19.22
CA ALA A 689 -8.58 8.14 -18.05
C ALA A 689 -8.13 8.93 -16.80
N ASN A 690 -6.85 9.28 -16.74
CA ASN A 690 -6.21 10.03 -15.66
C ASN A 690 -6.08 11.54 -15.96
N MET A 691 -6.57 12.04 -17.12
CA MET A 691 -6.51 13.45 -17.51
C MET A 691 -7.78 14.22 -17.10
N ARG A 692 -7.61 15.43 -16.55
CA ARG A 692 -8.65 16.42 -16.25
C ARG A 692 -8.19 17.80 -16.73
N PHE A 693 -9.12 18.76 -16.74
CA PHE A 693 -8.84 20.16 -17.05
C PHE A 693 -9.59 21.06 -16.06
N ALA A 694 -8.94 22.14 -15.63
CA ALA A 694 -9.50 23.25 -14.86
C ALA A 694 -8.43 24.35 -14.73
N ASP A 695 -8.81 25.62 -14.58
CA ASP A 695 -7.89 26.73 -14.28
C ASP A 695 -7.30 26.60 -12.86
N VAL A 696 -6.02 26.21 -12.76
CA VAL A 696 -5.37 25.98 -11.46
C VAL A 696 -4.64 27.22 -10.96
N ASP A 697 -4.02 28.01 -11.84
CA ASP A 697 -3.29 29.21 -11.44
C ASP A 697 -4.10 30.51 -11.45
N GLY A 698 -5.35 30.49 -11.94
CA GLY A 698 -6.30 31.59 -11.93
C GLY A 698 -6.11 32.59 -13.07
N ASP A 699 -5.50 32.18 -14.19
CA ASP A 699 -5.16 33.05 -15.32
C ASP A 699 -6.25 33.20 -16.39
N GLY A 700 -7.36 32.48 -16.24
CA GLY A 700 -8.50 32.45 -17.15
C GLY A 700 -8.36 31.43 -18.29
N ARG A 701 -7.45 30.46 -18.17
CA ARG A 701 -7.34 29.30 -19.07
C ARG A 701 -7.34 28.01 -18.28
N ASP A 702 -7.96 26.98 -18.84
CA ASP A 702 -7.88 25.65 -18.24
C ASP A 702 -6.48 25.01 -18.43
N ASP A 703 -5.94 24.50 -17.33
CA ASP A 703 -4.70 23.75 -17.26
C ASP A 703 -4.95 22.26 -17.51
N ALA A 704 -3.93 21.53 -17.99
CA ALA A 704 -4.03 20.08 -18.16
C ALA A 704 -3.51 19.36 -16.90
N ILE A 705 -4.38 18.60 -16.23
CA ILE A 705 -4.10 17.94 -14.94
C ILE A 705 -4.01 16.43 -15.14
N TRP A 706 -2.85 15.84 -14.88
CA TRP A 706 -2.70 14.38 -14.77
C TRP A 706 -2.76 13.93 -13.32
N VAL A 707 -3.70 13.05 -13.01
CA VAL A 707 -3.95 12.56 -11.64
C VAL A 707 -3.39 11.14 -11.48
N GLU A 708 -2.47 10.92 -10.54
CA GLU A 708 -1.95 9.59 -10.20
C GLU A 708 -3.10 8.70 -9.69
N ARG A 709 -3.15 7.44 -10.12
CA ARG A 709 -4.28 6.53 -9.92
C ARG A 709 -4.46 6.11 -8.47
N PHE A 710 -3.37 5.89 -7.73
CA PHE A 710 -3.36 5.31 -6.39
C PHE A 710 -3.40 6.35 -5.27
N SER A 711 -2.52 7.36 -5.32
CA SER A 711 -2.44 8.42 -4.31
C SER A 711 -3.46 9.53 -4.57
N GLY A 712 -3.76 9.80 -5.85
CA GLY A 712 -4.49 10.98 -6.29
C GLY A 712 -3.63 12.24 -6.40
N ASP A 713 -2.30 12.12 -6.33
CA ASP A 713 -1.40 13.26 -6.56
C ASP A 713 -1.63 13.82 -7.96
N ALA A 714 -1.88 15.12 -8.07
CA ALA A 714 -2.19 15.77 -9.34
C ALA A 714 -1.04 16.66 -9.81
N PHE A 715 -0.54 16.33 -11.00
CA PHE A 715 0.53 17.01 -11.70
C PHE A 715 -0.10 17.93 -12.74
N VAL A 716 0.15 19.23 -12.59
CA VAL A 716 -0.47 20.27 -13.41
C VAL A 716 0.52 20.72 -14.47
N TYR A 717 0.08 20.65 -15.72
CA TYR A 717 0.71 21.29 -16.86
C TYR A 717 0.00 22.62 -17.08
N TYR A 718 0.65 23.70 -16.64
CA TYR A 718 0.16 25.06 -16.69
C TYR A 718 0.11 25.57 -18.14
N ASN A 719 -1.03 26.15 -18.54
CA ASN A 719 -1.32 26.60 -19.88
C ASN A 719 -0.79 28.01 -20.14
N MET A 720 0.43 28.10 -20.65
CA MET A 720 1.08 29.37 -20.99
C MET A 720 0.54 30.00 -22.30
N GLY A 721 -0.59 29.50 -22.80
CA GLY A 721 -1.29 29.97 -23.99
C GLY A 721 -0.68 29.49 -25.32
N ARG A 722 -1.26 30.01 -26.41
CA ARG A 722 -0.94 29.59 -27.78
C ARG A 722 0.47 30.02 -28.20
N ARG A 723 1.29 29.04 -28.57
CA ARG A 723 2.65 29.22 -29.08
C ARG A 723 3.05 28.00 -29.90
N ASP A 724 3.36 28.21 -31.18
CA ASP A 724 3.87 27.13 -32.04
C ASP A 724 5.24 26.66 -31.57
N ILE A 725 5.29 25.43 -31.04
CA ILE A 725 6.50 24.71 -30.64
C ILE A 725 6.52 23.33 -31.30
N ALA A 726 7.70 22.69 -31.37
CA ALA A 726 7.81 21.38 -32.02
C ALA A 726 6.92 20.35 -31.32
N GLY A 727 5.85 19.91 -32.00
CA GLY A 727 4.86 18.99 -31.44
C GLY A 727 3.85 19.61 -30.47
N SER A 728 3.57 20.91 -30.53
CA SER A 728 2.38 21.49 -29.87
C SER A 728 2.04 22.90 -30.41
N ARG A 729 0.76 23.26 -30.43
CA ARG A 729 0.28 24.63 -30.70
C ARG A 729 0.13 25.49 -29.45
N TYR A 730 0.23 24.86 -28.28
CA TYR A 730 0.18 25.49 -26.96
C TYR A 730 1.45 25.20 -26.18
N TRP A 731 1.90 26.17 -25.40
CA TRP A 731 3.06 26.00 -24.53
C TRP A 731 2.60 25.63 -23.12
N TRP A 732 3.14 24.52 -22.63
CA TRP A 732 2.81 23.97 -21.33
C TRP A 732 4.06 23.97 -20.45
N GLU A 733 3.93 24.43 -19.21
CA GLU A 733 4.97 24.32 -18.17
C GLU A 733 4.51 23.35 -17.07
N ILE A 734 5.45 22.63 -16.46
CA ILE A 734 5.18 21.79 -15.28
C ILE A 734 6.01 22.28 -14.09
N GLN A 735 5.48 22.14 -12.89
CA GLN A 735 6.23 22.39 -11.67
C GLN A 735 7.29 21.30 -11.45
N GLU A 736 8.53 21.70 -11.20
CA GLU A 736 9.65 20.79 -10.97
C GLU A 736 10.33 21.02 -9.61
N ARG A 737 10.82 19.93 -9.00
CA ARG A 737 11.65 19.94 -7.79
C ARG A 737 12.67 18.79 -7.83
N GLY A 738 13.57 18.84 -8.81
CA GLY A 738 14.48 17.72 -9.14
C GLY A 738 13.82 16.68 -10.08
N GLY A 739 12.84 17.12 -10.86
CA GLY A 739 11.91 16.30 -11.63
C GLY A 739 10.46 16.80 -11.43
N PRO A 740 9.47 16.30 -12.20
CA PRO A 740 8.06 16.69 -12.06
C PRO A 740 7.55 16.55 -10.62
N PHE A 741 6.80 17.55 -10.15
CA PHE A 741 6.32 17.63 -8.77
C PHE A 741 4.81 17.97 -8.74
N PRO A 742 3.99 17.31 -7.91
CA PRO A 742 2.54 17.52 -7.91
C PRO A 742 2.15 18.89 -7.35
N ALA A 743 1.10 19.50 -7.90
CA ALA A 743 0.51 20.75 -7.41
C ALA A 743 -0.54 20.50 -6.32
N TYR A 744 -1.22 19.35 -6.39
CA TYR A 744 -2.15 18.87 -5.36
C TYR A 744 -1.62 17.58 -4.77
N GLY A 745 -1.49 17.54 -3.43
CA GLY A 745 -1.19 16.31 -2.71
C GLY A 745 -2.43 15.42 -2.65
N GLY A 746 -2.30 14.21 -3.17
CA GLY A 746 -3.37 13.23 -3.22
C GLY A 746 -3.77 12.74 -1.82
N SER A 747 -5.08 12.72 -1.56
CA SER A 747 -5.64 12.18 -0.31
C SER A 747 -6.50 10.92 -0.50
N TYR A 748 -6.89 10.62 -1.74
CA TYR A 748 -7.81 9.55 -2.14
C TYR A 748 -7.48 9.14 -3.58
N ALA A 749 -7.85 7.92 -4.00
CA ALA A 749 -7.54 7.41 -5.35
C ALA A 749 -7.92 8.41 -6.45
N GLY A 750 -7.09 8.54 -7.50
CA GLY A 750 -7.22 9.58 -8.52
C GLY A 750 -8.58 9.60 -9.25
N SER A 751 -9.27 8.46 -9.31
CA SER A 751 -10.64 8.37 -9.85
C SER A 751 -11.71 9.10 -9.01
N CYS A 752 -11.36 9.59 -7.81
CA CYS A 752 -12.21 10.30 -6.85
C CYS A 752 -11.79 11.76 -6.62
N GLN A 753 -10.83 12.27 -7.40
CA GLN A 753 -10.41 13.68 -7.36
C GLN A 753 -11.15 14.47 -8.45
N TYR A 754 -11.68 15.62 -8.06
CA TYR A 754 -12.37 16.59 -8.90
C TYR A 754 -11.77 17.98 -8.65
N PHE A 755 -11.86 18.85 -9.65
CA PHE A 755 -11.21 20.17 -9.66
C PHE A 755 -12.19 21.36 -9.84
N PRO A 756 -13.32 21.43 -9.10
CA PRO A 756 -14.33 22.49 -9.24
C PRO A 756 -13.94 23.81 -8.56
N ASP A 757 -14.53 24.93 -8.97
CA ASP A 757 -14.46 26.20 -8.22
C ASP A 757 -15.65 26.32 -7.23
N LEU A 758 -15.43 26.00 -5.94
CA LEU A 758 -16.51 25.97 -4.95
C LEU A 758 -16.67 27.29 -4.16
N ASN A 759 -15.66 28.17 -4.17
CA ASN A 759 -15.68 29.47 -3.49
C ASN A 759 -15.96 30.66 -4.43
N GLY A 760 -15.90 30.45 -5.74
CA GLY A 760 -16.11 31.44 -6.79
C GLY A 760 -15.00 32.47 -6.92
N ASP A 761 -13.76 32.08 -6.60
CA ASP A 761 -12.58 32.92 -6.82
C ASP A 761 -11.97 32.76 -8.23
N GLY A 762 -12.52 31.88 -9.06
CA GLY A 762 -12.10 31.61 -10.44
C GLY A 762 -11.02 30.54 -10.54
N ARG A 763 -10.95 29.60 -9.60
CA ARG A 763 -9.86 28.61 -9.51
C ARG A 763 -10.33 27.23 -9.12
N ALA A 764 -9.63 26.24 -9.65
CA ALA A 764 -9.82 24.83 -9.33
C ALA A 764 -9.49 24.51 -7.87
N ASP A 765 -10.49 24.15 -7.07
CA ASP A 765 -10.31 23.57 -5.73
C ASP A 765 -10.07 22.06 -5.80
N LEU A 766 -9.44 21.47 -4.79
CA LEU A 766 -9.41 20.02 -4.68
C LEU A 766 -10.67 19.51 -3.98
N HIS A 767 -11.57 18.86 -4.72
CA HIS A 767 -12.73 18.19 -4.16
C HIS A 767 -12.58 16.66 -4.22
N SER A 768 -12.47 16.03 -3.04
CA SER A 768 -12.14 14.61 -2.92
C SER A 768 -13.29 13.76 -2.39
N ILE A 769 -13.74 12.78 -3.16
CA ILE A 769 -14.73 11.78 -2.69
C ILE A 769 -14.01 10.74 -1.82
N GLN A 770 -14.43 10.63 -0.56
CA GLN A 770 -13.75 9.80 0.45
C GLN A 770 -14.16 8.32 0.38
N GLY A 771 -15.34 8.02 -0.17
CA GLY A 771 -15.88 6.65 -0.17
C GLY A 771 -16.88 6.38 -1.29
N THR A 772 -16.63 5.31 -2.04
CA THR A 772 -17.42 4.81 -3.18
C THR A 772 -18.92 4.71 -2.94
N PHE A 773 -19.31 4.02 -1.86
CA PHE A 773 -20.71 3.77 -1.51
C PHE A 773 -21.35 4.90 -0.70
N PRO A 774 -20.69 5.46 0.35
CA PRO A 774 -21.32 6.54 1.11
C PRO A 774 -21.33 7.87 0.36
N ASN A 775 -20.54 8.07 -0.70
CA ASN A 775 -20.45 9.29 -1.50
C ASN A 775 -20.25 10.59 -0.70
N THR A 776 -19.48 10.50 0.39
CA THR A 776 -19.06 11.65 1.20
C THR A 776 -17.81 12.30 0.61
N ALA A 777 -17.66 13.60 0.78
CA ALA A 777 -16.53 14.35 0.24
C ALA A 777 -16.05 15.45 1.20
N VAL A 778 -14.81 15.88 0.97
CA VAL A 778 -14.18 17.07 1.58
C VAL A 778 -13.60 17.94 0.47
N SER A 779 -13.44 19.23 0.72
CA SER A 779 -12.80 20.16 -0.22
C SER A 779 -11.64 20.91 0.43
N ALA A 780 -10.61 21.22 -0.36
CA ALA A 780 -9.55 22.16 0.00
C ALA A 780 -9.42 23.22 -1.10
N TYR A 781 -9.64 24.47 -0.70
CA TYR A 781 -9.66 25.65 -1.56
C TYR A 781 -8.30 26.00 -2.13
N ASN A 782 -8.24 26.41 -3.39
CA ASN A 782 -7.01 26.83 -4.05
C ASN A 782 -6.89 28.36 -4.09
N VAL A 783 -6.13 28.93 -3.14
CA VAL A 783 -5.98 30.39 -3.00
C VAL A 783 -4.49 30.77 -2.93
N CYS A 784 -4.12 31.98 -3.38
CA CYS A 784 -2.70 32.37 -3.46
C CYS A 784 -1.96 32.42 -2.12
N ASP A 785 -2.67 32.74 -1.04
CA ASP A 785 -2.08 33.03 0.27
C ASP A 785 -2.79 32.24 1.39
N GLY A 786 -3.15 30.99 1.09
CA GLY A 786 -4.09 30.22 1.91
C GLY A 786 -3.66 29.98 3.35
N ASN A 787 -4.41 30.51 4.31
CA ASN A 787 -4.40 30.06 5.69
C ASN A 787 -5.75 30.31 6.37
N ARG A 788 -6.09 29.47 7.34
CA ARG A 788 -7.19 29.72 8.26
C ARG A 788 -6.70 30.66 9.38
N SER A 789 -7.45 31.72 9.65
CA SER A 789 -7.37 32.37 10.96
C SER A 789 -8.17 31.50 11.94
N GLY A 790 -7.51 30.96 12.96
CA GLY A 790 -8.09 29.95 13.84
C GLY A 790 -9.36 30.43 14.55
N ASP A 791 -10.41 29.61 14.51
CA ASP A 791 -11.74 29.95 15.03
C ASP A 791 -12.00 29.31 16.40
N ASP A 792 -11.23 29.76 17.39
CA ASP A 792 -11.35 29.34 18.79
C ASP A 792 -12.79 29.51 19.31
N SER A 793 -13.37 28.44 19.84
CA SER A 793 -14.72 28.48 20.41
C SER A 793 -14.73 29.15 21.78
N THR A 794 -15.78 29.92 22.06
CA THR A 794 -15.97 30.62 23.36
C THR A 794 -16.05 29.69 24.57
N ASP A 795 -16.32 28.40 24.38
CA ASP A 795 -16.51 27.42 25.44
C ASP A 795 -15.24 26.56 25.65
N ILE A 796 -14.19 27.15 26.23
CA ILE A 796 -12.98 26.43 26.61
C ILE A 796 -13.28 25.50 27.80
N LYS A 797 -13.61 24.23 27.51
CA LYS A 797 -13.68 23.17 28.52
C LYS A 797 -12.27 22.78 28.94
N LYS A 798 -12.02 22.71 30.25
CA LYS A 798 -10.75 22.27 30.80
C LYS A 798 -10.46 20.82 30.35
N PRO A 799 -9.39 20.55 29.59
CA PRO A 799 -9.13 19.21 29.07
C PRO A 799 -8.65 18.26 30.18
N ASP A 800 -9.06 17.00 30.08
CA ASP A 800 -8.67 15.90 30.98
C ASP A 800 -7.27 15.38 30.59
N LEU A 801 -6.26 16.23 30.83
CA LEU A 801 -4.86 15.99 30.49
C LEU A 801 -4.14 15.21 31.58
N ILE A 802 -3.27 14.29 31.15
CA ILE A 802 -2.35 13.60 32.05
C ILE A 802 -1.04 14.39 32.01
N MET A 803 -0.76 15.13 33.08
CA MET A 803 0.44 15.97 33.17
C MET A 803 1.68 15.11 33.48
N PRO A 804 2.87 15.45 32.94
CA PRO A 804 4.12 14.84 33.39
C PRO A 804 4.38 15.18 34.87
N PRO A 805 5.00 14.27 35.65
CA PRO A 805 5.44 14.59 37.00
C PRO A 805 6.47 15.72 36.96
N GLU A 806 6.36 16.68 37.88
CA GLU A 806 7.29 17.82 37.94
C GLU A 806 8.74 17.35 38.16
N ALA A 807 9.63 17.69 37.23
CA ALA A 807 11.06 17.49 37.41
C ALA A 807 11.57 18.30 38.63
N PRO A 808 12.55 17.78 39.39
CA PRO A 808 12.84 18.26 40.74
C PRO A 808 13.26 19.74 40.76
N SER A 809 12.43 20.56 41.41
CA SER A 809 12.71 21.97 41.67
C SER A 809 13.58 22.13 42.92
N GLY A 810 14.74 22.76 42.76
CA GLY A 810 15.52 23.24 43.89
C GLY A 810 14.95 24.56 44.43
N GLY A 811 14.10 24.53 45.45
CA GLY A 811 13.75 25.75 46.21
C GLY A 811 12.33 25.92 46.75
N GLY A 812 11.87 24.97 47.58
CA GLY A 812 10.89 25.08 48.69
C GLY A 812 9.79 26.17 48.77
N GLY A 813 8.56 25.72 49.10
CA GLY A 813 7.54 26.58 49.73
C GLY A 813 6.09 26.06 49.79
N GLY A 814 5.76 25.18 50.75
CA GLY A 814 4.41 24.90 51.32
C GLY A 814 3.26 24.56 50.35
N GLU A 815 2.91 23.28 50.13
CA GLU A 815 1.95 22.49 50.93
C GLU A 815 0.51 23.02 51.02
N GLU A 816 -0.44 22.22 50.47
CA GLU A 816 -1.60 21.77 51.26
C GLU A 816 -2.01 20.33 50.85
N SER A 817 -2.46 19.55 51.84
CA SER A 817 -2.70 18.09 51.81
C SER A 817 -4.14 17.71 51.34
N ASN A 818 -4.62 16.44 51.19
CA ASN A 818 -4.25 15.17 51.81
C ASN A 818 -4.93 13.92 51.14
N THR A 819 -4.26 12.76 51.19
CA THR A 819 -4.77 11.35 51.19
C THR A 819 -5.43 10.65 49.95
N PRO A 820 -5.36 9.29 49.84
CA PRO A 820 -5.41 8.55 48.56
C PRO A 820 -6.56 7.50 48.39
N PRO A 821 -6.76 6.97 47.17
CA PRO A 821 -6.75 5.51 46.94
C PRO A 821 -6.03 5.12 45.61
N ASN A 822 -5.63 3.87 45.31
CA ASN A 822 -5.99 2.56 45.87
C ASN A 822 -4.87 1.51 45.63
N PRO A 823 -4.58 0.54 46.53
CA PRO A 823 -3.44 -0.40 46.40
C PRO A 823 -3.52 -1.51 45.32
N GLY A 824 -4.23 -1.30 44.21
CA GLY A 824 -4.59 -2.36 43.25
C GLY A 824 -3.49 -2.77 42.24
N GLU A 825 -2.37 -2.07 42.18
CA GLU A 825 -1.41 -2.20 41.05
C GLU A 825 -0.33 -3.28 41.22
N ASN A 826 -0.08 -3.76 42.44
CA ASN A 826 1.15 -4.52 42.76
C ASN A 826 1.20 -6.00 42.33
N CYS A 827 0.27 -6.52 41.53
CA CYS A 827 0.34 -7.90 40.99
C CYS A 827 0.57 -8.02 39.48
N GLY A 828 0.77 -6.90 38.75
CA GLY A 828 1.53 -6.87 37.48
C GLY A 828 1.13 -7.82 36.35
N LEU A 829 -0.11 -8.32 36.31
CA LEU A 829 -0.61 -9.21 35.23
C LEU A 829 -2.02 -8.80 34.81
N PRO A 830 -2.38 -8.95 33.51
CA PRO A 830 -3.71 -8.59 33.03
C PRO A 830 -4.80 -9.45 33.70
N GLN A 831 -5.90 -8.81 34.13
CA GLN A 831 -7.02 -9.41 34.90
C GLN A 831 -7.71 -10.67 34.29
N LYS A 832 -7.31 -11.13 33.10
CA LYS A 832 -7.89 -12.28 32.37
C LYS A 832 -7.37 -13.67 32.78
N TRP A 833 -6.48 -13.78 33.78
CA TRP A 833 -5.73 -15.04 34.02
C TRP A 833 -5.86 -15.63 35.45
N MET A 834 -6.21 -14.85 36.46
CA MET A 834 -6.79 -15.34 37.72
C MET A 834 -7.96 -14.42 38.12
N GLN A 835 -9.14 -15.01 38.40
CA GLN A 835 -10.26 -14.24 38.94
C GLN A 835 -10.06 -14.04 40.44
N LEU A 836 -9.53 -12.86 40.77
CA LEU A 836 -9.28 -12.31 42.12
C LEU A 836 -8.09 -12.95 42.87
N PRO A 837 -7.24 -12.14 43.53
CA PRO A 837 -6.25 -12.64 44.48
C PRO A 837 -6.95 -13.30 45.69
N ILE A 838 -6.29 -14.29 46.29
CA ILE A 838 -6.83 -14.95 47.49
C ILE A 838 -6.53 -14.06 48.71
N LYS A 839 -7.60 -13.52 49.30
CA LYS A 839 -7.56 -12.78 50.56
C LYS A 839 -7.19 -13.70 51.72
N VAL A 840 -6.15 -13.35 52.49
CA VAL A 840 -5.73 -14.12 53.68
C VAL A 840 -5.62 -13.19 54.89
N GLY A 841 -6.39 -13.47 55.94
CA GLY A 841 -6.41 -12.66 57.15
C GLY A 841 -7.74 -12.69 57.92
N GLU A 842 -7.85 -11.81 58.92
CA GLU A 842 -9.09 -11.56 59.66
C GLU A 842 -10.10 -10.78 58.77
N SER A 843 -11.39 -10.89 59.07
CA SER A 843 -12.52 -10.45 58.23
C SER A 843 -12.41 -9.02 57.68
N ASP A 844 -12.79 -8.86 56.41
CA ASP A 844 -12.91 -7.62 55.62
C ASP A 844 -11.63 -6.76 55.45
N GLY A 845 -10.51 -7.14 56.07
CA GLY A 845 -9.22 -6.45 55.98
C GLY A 845 -8.03 -7.31 55.50
N GLY A 846 -8.28 -8.51 54.98
CA GLY A 846 -7.22 -9.44 54.57
C GLY A 846 -6.30 -8.92 53.45
N GLU A 847 -5.03 -9.30 53.52
CA GLU A 847 -4.03 -8.98 52.49
C GLU A 847 -4.23 -9.83 51.23
N ASP A 848 -3.95 -9.25 50.07
CA ASP A 848 -4.00 -9.94 48.78
C ASP A 848 -2.68 -10.66 48.52
N MET A 849 -2.75 -11.95 48.16
CA MET A 849 -1.57 -12.73 47.83
C MET A 849 -1.48 -13.16 46.36
N CYS A 850 -0.27 -12.99 45.81
CA CYS A 850 0.10 -13.33 44.45
C CYS A 850 1.38 -14.19 44.48
N PHE A 851 1.34 -15.37 43.87
CA PHE A 851 2.41 -16.37 43.95
C PHE A 851 2.95 -16.75 42.56
N ALA A 852 3.97 -16.04 42.09
CA ALA A 852 4.45 -16.11 40.71
C ALA A 852 5.98 -16.02 40.62
N LYS A 853 6.67 -17.13 40.28
CA LYS A 853 8.13 -17.16 40.05
C LYS A 853 8.56 -18.05 38.86
N TRP A 854 7.65 -18.34 37.93
CA TRP A 854 7.92 -19.24 36.80
C TRP A 854 8.96 -18.69 35.81
N ASN A 855 9.01 -17.37 35.62
CA ASN A 855 10.02 -16.67 34.82
C ASN A 855 11.44 -16.78 35.40
N GLN A 856 11.58 -17.28 36.64
CA GLN A 856 12.84 -17.56 37.32
C GLN A 856 13.12 -19.07 37.44
N GLY A 857 12.27 -19.94 36.88
CA GLY A 857 12.42 -21.40 36.94
C GLY A 857 12.06 -22.05 38.30
N VAL A 858 11.33 -21.32 39.16
CA VAL A 858 11.04 -21.71 40.55
C VAL A 858 9.58 -22.17 40.69
N PHE A 859 9.37 -23.38 41.22
CA PHE A 859 8.08 -24.09 41.23
C PHE A 859 7.65 -24.53 42.64
N PRO A 860 6.35 -24.49 43.00
CA PRO A 860 5.85 -24.98 44.29
C PRO A 860 6.04 -26.49 44.46
N ARG A 861 6.45 -26.92 45.66
CA ARG A 861 6.57 -28.35 46.03
C ARG A 861 5.76 -28.76 47.26
N GLU A 862 5.39 -27.82 48.13
CA GLU A 862 4.57 -28.07 49.33
C GLU A 862 3.68 -26.85 49.62
N ILE A 863 2.45 -27.08 50.07
CA ILE A 863 1.50 -26.05 50.54
C ILE A 863 0.93 -26.49 51.90
N GLU A 864 0.96 -25.62 52.90
CA GLU A 864 0.38 -25.82 54.25
C GLU A 864 -0.61 -24.68 54.54
N ALA A 865 -1.85 -24.97 54.95
CA ALA A 865 -2.92 -23.97 55.09
C ALA A 865 -3.79 -24.14 56.35
N TRP A 866 -4.35 -23.02 56.85
CA TRP A 866 -5.24 -22.92 58.01
C TRP A 866 -6.45 -22.04 57.71
N ALA A 867 -7.66 -22.56 57.93
CA ALA A 867 -8.92 -21.84 57.76
C ALA A 867 -9.74 -21.80 59.06
N SER A 868 -10.64 -20.81 59.15
CA SER A 868 -11.68 -20.74 60.18
C SER A 868 -13.03 -20.45 59.51
N GLU A 869 -14.10 -20.30 60.29
CA GLU A 869 -15.44 -20.16 59.71
C GLU A 869 -15.51 -18.94 58.77
N GLY A 870 -15.86 -19.19 57.51
CA GLY A 870 -15.95 -18.17 56.46
C GLY A 870 -14.64 -17.54 55.98
N SER A 871 -13.45 -18.00 56.39
CA SER A 871 -12.19 -17.26 56.12
C SER A 871 -10.90 -18.09 56.15
N LEU A 872 -10.03 -17.90 55.15
CA LEU A 872 -8.65 -18.43 55.14
C LEU A 872 -7.76 -17.51 55.99
N ARG A 873 -7.22 -18.04 57.10
CA ARG A 873 -6.53 -17.22 58.13
C ARG A 873 -5.01 -17.21 57.95
N TRP A 874 -4.45 -18.28 57.38
CA TRP A 874 -3.02 -18.41 57.16
C TRP A 874 -2.70 -19.46 56.09
N ILE A 875 -1.65 -19.23 55.31
CA ILE A 875 -1.12 -20.21 54.34
C ILE A 875 0.36 -19.99 54.10
N ARG A 876 1.11 -21.09 53.91
CA ARG A 876 2.51 -21.15 53.51
C ARG A 876 2.65 -21.99 52.25
N MET A 877 3.45 -21.51 51.30
CA MET A 877 3.88 -22.27 50.13
C MET A 877 5.42 -22.35 50.07
N VAL A 878 5.93 -23.54 49.78
CA VAL A 878 7.36 -23.85 49.69
C VAL A 878 7.71 -24.20 48.26
N TYR A 879 8.81 -23.65 47.75
CA TYR A 879 9.26 -23.82 46.39
C TYR A 879 10.46 -24.79 46.28
N ASN A 880 10.75 -25.24 45.06
CA ASN A 880 11.83 -26.18 44.74
C ASN A 880 13.23 -25.61 44.99
N ASP A 881 13.42 -24.30 44.81
CA ASP A 881 14.61 -23.53 45.18
C ASP A 881 14.81 -23.42 46.71
N GLY A 882 13.86 -23.93 47.50
CA GLY A 882 13.86 -23.87 48.96
C GLY A 882 13.26 -22.60 49.54
N THR A 883 12.91 -21.60 48.72
CA THR A 883 12.25 -20.38 49.20
C THR A 883 10.84 -20.70 49.72
N GLN A 884 10.39 -19.93 50.71
CA GLN A 884 9.07 -20.08 51.32
C GLN A 884 8.38 -18.72 51.36
N VAL A 885 7.09 -18.69 51.06
CA VAL A 885 6.27 -17.48 51.13
C VAL A 885 5.02 -17.81 51.96
N THR A 886 4.66 -16.90 52.86
CA THR A 886 3.64 -17.09 53.89
C THR A 886 2.85 -15.80 54.06
N ALA A 887 1.53 -15.86 54.23
CA ALA A 887 0.77 -14.70 54.73
C ALA A 887 -0.41 -15.11 55.63
N GLY A 888 -1.03 -14.08 56.22
CA GLY A 888 -1.94 -14.22 57.35
C GLY A 888 -1.20 -14.52 58.65
N LYS A 889 -1.93 -14.98 59.69
CA LYS A 889 -1.34 -15.29 61.00
C LYS A 889 -1.78 -16.66 61.49
N LYS A 890 -0.82 -17.59 61.64
CA LYS A 890 -1.05 -19.02 61.91
C LYS A 890 -1.83 -19.21 63.24
N PRO A 891 -3.11 -19.65 63.21
CA PRO A 891 -3.89 -19.83 64.43
C PRO A 891 -3.38 -21.01 65.26
N ALA A 892 -3.69 -21.03 66.56
CA ALA A 892 -3.52 -22.22 67.37
C ALA A 892 -4.46 -23.34 66.87
N ALA A 893 -3.97 -24.58 66.84
CA ALA A 893 -4.75 -25.72 66.35
C ALA A 893 -6.02 -25.91 67.20
N ASP A 894 -7.18 -25.83 66.55
CA ASP A 894 -8.46 -26.12 67.19
C ASP A 894 -8.84 -27.61 67.04
N LYS A 895 -9.87 -28.02 67.77
CA LYS A 895 -10.34 -29.41 67.79
C LYS A 895 -11.16 -29.78 66.55
N ASN A 896 -11.33 -28.86 65.60
CA ASN A 896 -12.18 -29.00 64.42
C ASN A 896 -11.38 -29.33 63.14
N HIS A 897 -10.06 -29.60 63.27
CA HIS A 897 -9.18 -30.07 62.20
C HIS A 897 -9.15 -29.18 60.93
N ARG A 898 -9.28 -27.86 61.08
CA ARG A 898 -9.36 -26.91 59.94
C ARG A 898 -7.99 -26.55 59.32
N TYR A 899 -7.09 -27.53 59.19
CA TYR A 899 -5.72 -27.35 58.67
C TYR A 899 -5.17 -28.59 57.96
N GLY A 900 -4.27 -28.40 56.98
CA GLY A 900 -3.67 -29.49 56.20
C GLY A 900 -2.50 -29.09 55.32
N THR A 901 -1.78 -30.10 54.78
CA THR A 901 -0.58 -29.94 53.95
C THR A 901 -0.63 -30.84 52.71
N VAL A 902 -0.23 -30.33 51.55
CA VAL A 902 -0.20 -31.06 50.26
C VAL A 902 1.18 -30.93 49.60
N ASN A 903 1.74 -32.04 49.12
CA ASN A 903 3.03 -32.12 48.41
C ASN A 903 2.85 -32.37 46.91
N LEU A 904 3.77 -31.84 46.09
CA LEU A 904 3.72 -31.82 44.63
C LEU A 904 5.06 -32.33 44.05
N ASP A 905 4.98 -33.22 43.06
CA ASP A 905 6.13 -33.82 42.36
C ASP A 905 6.10 -33.46 40.86
N ALA A 906 7.26 -33.07 40.31
CA ALA A 906 7.41 -32.48 38.98
C ALA A 906 8.71 -32.95 38.31
N GLY A 907 8.73 -34.19 37.82
CA GLY A 907 9.94 -34.88 37.34
C GLY A 907 10.20 -34.93 35.82
N ALA A 908 11.50 -34.97 35.49
CA ALA A 908 12.19 -35.51 34.29
C ALA A 908 12.05 -34.82 32.90
N TYR A 909 13.20 -34.66 32.24
CA TYR A 909 13.43 -34.13 30.87
C TYR A 909 14.04 -35.20 29.94
N TRP A 910 13.85 -35.08 28.61
CA TRP A 910 14.46 -35.97 27.59
C TRP A 910 15.24 -35.18 26.51
N PRO A 911 16.39 -35.69 26.00
CA PRO A 911 17.23 -34.99 25.01
C PRO A 911 17.06 -35.48 23.55
N GLY A 912 17.28 -34.57 22.59
CA GLY A 912 17.59 -34.90 21.18
C GLY A 912 16.51 -34.56 20.16
N GLY A 913 16.80 -33.59 19.27
CA GLY A 913 15.96 -33.18 18.14
C GLY A 913 15.48 -31.71 18.22
N PRO A 914 15.63 -30.90 17.16
CA PRO A 914 15.05 -29.55 17.08
C PRO A 914 13.65 -29.58 16.46
N PRO A 915 12.63 -29.07 17.15
CA PRO A 915 11.47 -28.46 16.46
C PRO A 915 10.91 -27.23 17.25
N PRO A 916 9.78 -26.60 16.88
CA PRO A 916 9.76 -25.29 16.23
C PRO A 916 9.14 -24.18 17.12
N GLU A 917 9.13 -22.93 16.65
CA GLU A 917 8.36 -21.85 17.32
C GLU A 917 6.85 -22.00 17.10
N VAL A 918 6.06 -22.13 18.19
CA VAL A 918 4.58 -22.11 18.20
C VAL A 918 4.04 -21.59 19.55
N ASP A 919 2.93 -20.83 19.51
CA ASP A 919 2.17 -20.31 20.67
C ASP A 919 1.42 -21.37 21.52
N VAL A 920 1.11 -21.07 22.80
CA VAL A 920 0.63 -22.04 23.80
C VAL A 920 -0.74 -21.70 24.47
N PRO A 921 -1.80 -22.54 24.34
CA PRO A 921 -3.11 -22.38 25.02
C PRO A 921 -3.34 -23.24 26.32
N ARG A 922 -4.41 -22.96 27.09
CA ARG A 922 -4.67 -23.44 28.48
C ARG A 922 -5.40 -24.81 28.66
N GLY A 923 -5.32 -25.45 29.84
CA GLY A 923 -6.07 -26.67 30.23
C GLY A 923 -6.16 -27.00 31.75
N GLU A 924 -6.93 -28.03 32.14
CA GLU A 924 -7.11 -28.45 33.56
C GLU A 924 -6.61 -29.88 33.87
N LYS A 925 -6.04 -30.59 32.90
CA LYS A 925 -5.38 -31.91 33.10
C LYS A 925 -3.87 -31.72 33.23
N ARG A 926 -3.19 -32.63 33.95
CA ARG A 926 -1.79 -32.50 34.44
C ARG A 926 -0.69 -32.54 33.36
N ASP A 927 -0.97 -32.06 32.16
CA ASP A 927 -0.20 -32.36 30.94
C ASP A 927 0.84 -31.27 30.59
N GLY A 928 1.19 -30.41 31.56
CA GLY A 928 2.15 -29.32 31.39
C GLY A 928 2.58 -28.68 32.72
N MET A 929 3.04 -27.43 32.67
CA MET A 929 3.54 -26.66 33.81
C MET A 929 2.40 -26.25 34.74
N LEU A 930 2.53 -26.41 36.07
CA LEU A 930 1.49 -25.98 37.02
C LEU A 930 1.34 -24.45 37.01
N LEU A 931 0.11 -23.97 36.84
CA LEU A 931 -0.22 -22.53 36.70
C LEU A 931 -0.96 -21.95 37.91
N GLY A 932 -1.65 -22.76 38.71
CA GLY A 932 -2.39 -22.29 39.88
C GLY A 932 -3.40 -23.30 40.43
N PHE A 933 -4.28 -22.84 41.33
CA PHE A 933 -5.33 -23.64 41.97
C PHE A 933 -6.66 -22.89 42.01
N ARG A 934 -7.78 -23.64 42.14
CA ARG A 934 -9.14 -23.12 42.19
C ARG A 934 -9.89 -23.61 43.45
N LEU A 935 -10.62 -22.68 44.07
CA LEU A 935 -11.55 -22.85 45.20
C LEU A 935 -12.69 -21.82 45.07
N ARG A 936 -13.76 -21.97 45.87
CA ARG A 936 -14.78 -20.92 46.11
C ARG A 936 -14.86 -20.59 47.61
N ALA A 937 -15.39 -19.42 47.93
CA ALA A 937 -15.58 -19.01 49.32
C ALA A 937 -16.59 -19.92 50.03
N GLY A 938 -16.17 -20.53 51.14
CA GLY A 938 -16.96 -21.51 51.91
C GLY A 938 -16.59 -22.97 51.67
N ASP A 939 -15.80 -23.28 50.63
CA ASP A 939 -15.30 -24.64 50.39
C ASP A 939 -14.26 -25.04 51.46
N ILE A 940 -14.31 -26.29 51.93
CA ILE A 940 -13.26 -26.85 52.81
C ILE A 940 -11.99 -27.17 52.01
N ILE A 941 -10.81 -27.08 52.65
CA ILE A 941 -9.48 -27.10 52.00
C ILE A 941 -9.26 -28.33 51.10
N ASP A 942 -9.85 -29.48 51.43
CA ASP A 942 -9.77 -30.72 50.62
C ASP A 942 -10.43 -30.61 49.23
N SER A 943 -11.09 -29.49 48.92
CA SER A 943 -11.72 -29.18 47.62
C SER A 943 -10.77 -28.57 46.57
N LEU A 944 -9.49 -28.34 46.93
CA LEU A 944 -8.50 -27.64 46.10
C LEU A 944 -8.21 -28.34 44.75
N THR A 945 -8.54 -27.68 43.64
CA THR A 945 -8.32 -28.22 42.28
C THR A 945 -7.15 -27.51 41.56
N PRO A 946 -6.06 -28.20 41.17
CA PRO A 946 -4.92 -27.61 40.45
C PRO A 946 -5.15 -27.43 38.94
N LEU A 947 -4.46 -26.44 38.34
CA LEU A 947 -4.57 -26.03 36.93
C LEU A 947 -3.18 -26.00 36.26
N PHE A 948 -3.06 -26.44 34.99
CA PHE A 948 -1.78 -26.65 34.30
C PHE A 948 -1.77 -26.06 32.87
N SER A 949 -0.58 -25.86 32.28
CA SER A 949 -0.46 -25.64 30.83
C SER A 949 -0.73 -26.95 30.07
N LYS A 950 -0.95 -26.88 28.75
CA LYS A 950 -1.07 -28.06 27.87
C LYS A 950 0.24 -28.49 27.18
N SER A 951 1.34 -27.75 27.41
CA SER A 951 2.60 -27.91 26.67
C SER A 951 3.83 -27.74 27.59
N LYS A 952 4.94 -28.42 27.26
CA LYS A 952 6.20 -28.44 28.05
C LYS A 952 7.39 -27.83 27.25
N PRO A 953 8.31 -27.08 27.90
CA PRO A 953 9.49 -26.47 27.24
C PRO A 953 10.69 -27.43 27.09
N VAL A 954 11.64 -27.11 26.19
CA VAL A 954 12.59 -28.09 25.60
C VAL A 954 13.98 -28.19 26.28
N LYS A 955 14.88 -27.17 26.29
CA LYS A 955 16.16 -27.25 27.06
C LYS A 955 16.91 -25.91 27.29
N VAL A 956 17.71 -25.84 28.37
CA VAL A 956 18.81 -24.87 28.64
C VAL A 956 19.99 -25.63 29.28
N THR A 957 21.28 -25.26 29.09
CA THR A 957 22.44 -25.92 29.77
C THR A 957 23.62 -24.96 30.02
N LEU A 958 24.19 -24.99 31.24
CA LEU A 958 25.52 -24.46 31.61
C LEU A 958 26.44 -25.64 31.92
N ARG A 959 27.73 -25.60 31.51
CA ARG A 959 28.60 -26.79 31.54
C ARG A 959 29.43 -27.03 32.80
N ASP A 960 29.63 -26.05 33.67
CA ASP A 960 30.17 -26.32 35.02
C ASP A 960 29.50 -25.45 36.08
N ALA A 961 28.86 -26.10 37.06
CA ALA A 961 27.90 -25.49 37.97
C ALA A 961 28.54 -24.88 39.23
N LYS A 962 29.86 -24.69 39.23
CA LYS A 962 30.62 -24.05 40.33
C LYS A 962 31.65 -23.05 39.80
N PHE A 963 31.16 -21.98 39.21
CA PHE A 963 31.93 -20.79 38.91
C PHE A 963 31.50 -19.66 39.86
N SER A 964 32.44 -19.03 40.57
CA SER A 964 32.12 -17.97 41.55
C SER A 964 33.22 -16.90 41.76
N PRO A 965 33.73 -16.25 40.70
CA PRO A 965 34.19 -14.87 40.80
C PRO A 965 33.03 -13.88 40.56
N THR A 966 33.18 -12.67 41.07
CA THR A 966 32.28 -11.55 40.81
C THR A 966 32.45 -10.99 39.41
N TRP A 967 31.46 -10.20 38.95
CA TRP A 967 31.46 -9.65 37.60
C TRP A 967 32.56 -8.61 37.37
N GLN A 968 33.05 -7.94 38.43
CA GLN A 968 34.25 -7.11 38.35
C GLN A 968 35.54 -7.94 38.15
N GLU A 969 35.69 -9.08 38.84
CA GLU A 969 36.88 -9.93 38.73
C GLU A 969 37.03 -10.61 37.36
N LEU A 970 35.92 -10.80 36.65
CA LEU A 970 35.93 -11.33 35.29
C LEU A 970 36.33 -10.26 34.25
N ASN A 971 35.84 -9.02 34.45
CA ASN A 971 36.15 -7.89 33.58
C ASN A 971 37.56 -7.30 33.80
N ALA A 972 38.21 -7.60 34.92
CA ALA A 972 39.58 -7.17 35.22
C ALA A 972 40.67 -8.03 34.55
N ARG A 973 40.32 -9.16 33.93
CA ARG A 973 41.29 -10.05 33.25
C ARG A 973 41.50 -9.64 31.79
N PRO A 974 42.69 -9.87 31.21
CA PRO A 974 42.89 -9.95 29.77
C PRO A 974 41.91 -10.95 29.14
N PHE A 975 41.51 -10.75 27.88
CA PHE A 975 40.35 -11.42 27.26
C PHE A 975 40.53 -12.95 27.15
N ASP A 976 41.70 -13.40 26.73
CA ASP A 976 42.21 -14.77 26.78
C ASP A 976 42.10 -15.40 28.19
N GLY A 977 42.35 -14.61 29.24
CA GLY A 977 42.20 -15.00 30.64
C GLY A 977 40.75 -15.12 31.16
N ARG A 978 39.74 -14.78 30.36
CA ARG A 978 38.31 -14.85 30.72
C ARG A 978 37.65 -16.19 30.39
N GLN A 979 38.34 -17.07 29.65
CA GLN A 979 37.79 -18.36 29.17
C GLN A 979 36.47 -18.22 28.39
N MET A 980 36.26 -17.06 27.76
CA MET A 980 35.15 -16.79 26.87
C MET A 980 35.64 -16.99 25.44
N GLU A 981 35.15 -18.05 24.80
CA GLU A 981 35.31 -18.24 23.35
C GLU A 981 34.01 -17.75 22.69
N VAL A 982 34.13 -16.77 21.79
CA VAL A 982 33.03 -16.36 20.90
C VAL A 982 33.33 -16.97 19.54
N ILE A 983 32.65 -18.06 19.23
CA ILE A 983 32.77 -18.71 17.91
C ILE A 983 31.67 -18.18 16.99
N GLU A 984 32.13 -17.71 15.82
CA GLU A 984 31.43 -17.58 14.55
C GLU A 984 30.34 -16.50 14.39
N ALA A 985 30.52 -15.72 13.32
CA ALA A 985 29.45 -15.03 12.61
C ALA A 985 29.66 -15.30 11.11
N SER A 986 28.89 -16.23 10.56
CA SER A 986 28.92 -16.61 9.14
C SER A 986 27.82 -15.88 8.35
N HIS A 987 28.17 -15.43 7.14
CA HIS A 987 27.24 -14.76 6.21
C HIS A 987 27.54 -15.22 4.78
N VAL A 988 26.73 -16.14 4.26
CA VAL A 988 26.77 -16.57 2.86
C VAL A 988 25.96 -15.59 2.00
N LEU A 989 26.53 -15.17 0.87
CA LEU A 989 25.85 -14.41 -0.17
C LEU A 989 25.35 -15.35 -1.26
N PHE A 990 24.04 -15.30 -1.56
CA PHE A 990 23.45 -16.05 -2.68
C PHE A 990 23.06 -15.09 -3.80
N ASN A 991 23.57 -15.32 -5.01
CA ASN A 991 23.06 -14.73 -6.23
C ASN A 991 22.14 -15.72 -6.96
N ASN A 992 21.10 -15.23 -7.62
CA ASN A 992 20.16 -16.02 -8.43
C ASN A 992 19.60 -15.09 -9.54
N ARG A 993 19.82 -15.24 -10.85
CA ARG A 993 20.59 -16.16 -11.72
C ARG A 993 20.70 -15.50 -13.13
N ASP A 994 20.98 -16.10 -14.28
CA ASP A 994 21.45 -17.43 -14.80
C ASP A 994 22.63 -17.08 -15.78
N GLU A 995 23.63 -17.91 -16.11
CA GLU A 995 23.61 -19.06 -17.06
C GLU A 995 24.88 -19.97 -16.91
N GLU A 996 25.43 -20.11 -15.68
CA GLU A 996 26.51 -21.04 -15.20
C GLU A 996 27.97 -20.84 -15.71
N PRO A 997 29.04 -21.25 -14.96
CA PRO A 997 29.28 -21.35 -13.50
C PRO A 997 30.00 -20.06 -12.97
N VAL A 998 30.47 -19.82 -11.72
CA VAL A 998 31.16 -20.60 -10.65
C VAL A 998 30.66 -20.17 -9.25
N ASP A 999 30.75 -21.06 -8.25
CA ASP A 999 30.48 -20.76 -6.83
C ASP A 999 31.67 -20.05 -6.15
N MET A 1000 31.43 -18.90 -5.51
CA MET A 1000 32.38 -18.28 -4.58
C MET A 1000 31.69 -17.87 -3.27
N ALA A 1001 31.91 -18.65 -2.20
CA ALA A 1001 31.84 -18.13 -0.85
C ALA A 1001 33.25 -17.78 -0.35
N VAL A 1002 33.40 -16.56 0.18
CA VAL A 1002 34.65 -16.06 0.78
C VAL A 1002 34.41 -15.78 2.25
N ASP A 1003 35.04 -16.58 3.13
CA ASP A 1003 35.04 -16.34 4.57
C ASP A 1003 36.27 -15.49 4.94
N LEU A 1004 36.02 -14.36 5.59
CA LEU A 1004 37.04 -13.34 5.85
C LEU A 1004 37.28 -13.18 7.35
N PHE A 1005 38.49 -13.53 7.79
CA PHE A 1005 38.88 -13.58 9.20
C PHE A 1005 39.85 -12.44 9.53
N LEU A 1006 39.61 -11.79 10.68
CA LEU A 1006 40.35 -10.61 11.10
C LEU A 1006 40.72 -10.74 12.58
N THR A 1007 42.02 -10.76 12.87
CA THR A 1007 42.55 -10.99 14.22
C THR A 1007 42.73 -9.65 14.95
N VAL A 1008 42.26 -9.56 16.20
CA VAL A 1008 42.25 -8.32 16.99
C VAL A 1008 42.89 -8.56 18.36
N GLU A 1009 44.07 -7.98 18.61
CA GLU A 1009 44.76 -8.15 19.90
C GLU A 1009 44.22 -7.24 21.02
N THR A 1010 43.71 -6.04 20.70
CA THR A 1010 43.13 -5.11 21.68
C THR A 1010 42.01 -4.26 21.08
N GLY A 1011 40.81 -4.31 21.69
CA GLY A 1011 39.65 -3.47 21.33
C GLY A 1011 38.32 -4.18 21.66
N THR A 1012 37.35 -3.46 22.23
CA THR A 1012 36.15 -4.06 22.84
C THR A 1012 34.88 -4.04 22.00
N LYS A 1013 34.91 -3.48 20.78
CA LYS A 1013 33.74 -3.44 19.88
C LYS A 1013 34.13 -3.23 18.41
N VAL A 1014 34.14 -4.31 17.63
CA VAL A 1014 34.20 -4.24 16.16
C VAL A 1014 32.76 -4.37 15.63
N THR A 1015 32.38 -3.50 14.71
CA THR A 1015 31.09 -3.58 14.01
C THR A 1015 31.34 -3.49 12.51
N TRP A 1016 30.90 -4.49 11.75
CA TRP A 1016 31.03 -4.51 10.30
C TRP A 1016 29.86 -3.77 9.65
N ALA A 1017 30.12 -2.94 8.64
CA ALA A 1017 29.06 -2.23 7.92
C ALA A 1017 29.36 -2.06 6.43
N LYS A 1018 28.45 -2.59 5.61
CA LYS A 1018 28.31 -2.44 4.15
C LYS A 1018 29.46 -2.93 3.27
N GLU A 1019 29.09 -3.85 2.38
CA GLU A 1019 29.65 -3.88 1.04
C GLU A 1019 28.97 -2.84 0.15
N LYS A 1020 29.72 -2.34 -0.83
CA LYS A 1020 29.18 -1.88 -2.10
C LYS A 1020 29.93 -2.61 -3.21
N GLY A 1021 29.21 -3.40 -3.99
CA GLY A 1021 29.58 -3.67 -5.37
C GLY A 1021 29.06 -2.54 -6.24
N HIS A 1022 29.91 -1.96 -7.10
CA HIS A 1022 29.50 -1.11 -8.19
C HIS A 1022 29.95 -1.73 -9.51
N GLU A 1023 29.08 -1.68 -10.52
CA GLU A 1023 29.40 -1.97 -11.91
C GLU A 1023 29.77 -0.64 -12.59
N ASP A 1024 31.07 -0.37 -12.74
CA ASP A 1024 31.55 0.81 -13.47
C ASP A 1024 31.59 0.49 -14.98
N GLY A 1025 30.52 0.87 -15.69
CA GLY A 1025 30.37 0.71 -17.14
C GLY A 1025 30.12 2.04 -17.84
N GLY A 1026 31.20 2.79 -18.12
CA GLY A 1026 31.12 4.08 -18.82
C GLY A 1026 31.45 3.98 -20.31
N GLU A 1027 30.48 4.24 -21.20
CA GLU A 1027 30.78 4.49 -22.62
C GLU A 1027 31.27 5.93 -22.82
N VAL A 1028 32.51 6.07 -23.32
CA VAL A 1028 33.04 7.35 -23.82
C VAL A 1028 32.80 7.42 -25.33
N GLY A 1029 31.78 8.16 -25.76
CA GLY A 1029 31.46 8.32 -27.18
C GLY A 1029 30.75 9.64 -27.49
N ALA A 1030 31.52 10.68 -27.81
CA ALA A 1030 30.97 11.96 -28.27
C ALA A 1030 31.03 12.08 -29.80
N THR A 1031 29.90 12.32 -30.47
CA THR A 1031 29.78 13.09 -31.72
C THR A 1031 28.35 13.61 -31.90
N ILE A 1032 28.22 14.78 -32.56
CA ILE A 1032 27.00 15.58 -32.72
C ILE A 1032 26.17 15.11 -33.93
N GLY A 1033 24.83 15.03 -33.81
CA GLY A 1033 23.94 15.17 -34.98
C GLY A 1033 22.57 14.46 -34.96
N ALA A 1034 21.51 15.24 -34.74
CA ALA A 1034 20.13 15.12 -35.27
C ALA A 1034 19.24 13.87 -35.03
N GLU A 1035 18.02 14.18 -34.57
CA GLU A 1035 16.70 13.57 -34.88
C GLU A 1035 16.28 12.16 -34.36
N TYR A 1036 15.25 12.19 -33.50
CA TYR A 1036 14.16 11.22 -33.21
C TYR A 1036 14.39 9.70 -33.43
N SER A 1037 14.30 8.90 -32.35
CA SER A 1037 13.03 8.26 -31.90
C SER A 1037 13.23 7.17 -30.82
N TRP A 1038 12.14 6.87 -30.11
CA TRP A 1038 11.90 5.83 -29.08
C TRP A 1038 11.48 4.48 -29.76
N GLU A 1039 11.41 3.28 -29.17
CA GLU A 1039 11.07 2.79 -27.81
C GLU A 1039 11.88 1.50 -27.40
N ALA A 1040 11.39 0.75 -26.41
CA ALA A 1040 11.97 -0.41 -25.72
C ALA A 1040 12.28 -1.68 -26.57
N GLY A 1041 12.94 -2.67 -25.93
CA GLY A 1041 13.40 -3.95 -26.51
C GLY A 1041 12.29 -4.82 -27.13
N ILE A 1042 12.61 -5.92 -27.83
CA ILE A 1042 13.40 -7.09 -27.38
C ILE A 1042 14.32 -7.62 -28.53
N PRO A 1043 15.20 -8.65 -28.33
CA PRO A 1043 16.29 -8.94 -29.27
C PRO A 1043 15.84 -9.70 -30.52
N GLU A 1044 16.54 -9.48 -31.64
CA GLU A 1044 16.72 -10.54 -32.64
C GLU A 1044 18.14 -10.55 -33.21
N VAL A 1045 18.71 -11.75 -33.28
CA VAL A 1045 20.08 -12.00 -33.72
C VAL A 1045 20.18 -11.84 -35.24
N VAL A 1046 20.99 -10.88 -35.71
CA VAL A 1046 21.37 -10.79 -37.13
C VAL A 1046 22.72 -11.47 -37.35
N VAL A 1047 22.70 -12.77 -37.70
CA VAL A 1047 23.89 -13.46 -38.21
C VAL A 1047 24.16 -13.02 -39.65
N ALA A 1048 25.29 -12.36 -39.89
CA ALA A 1048 25.85 -12.17 -41.22
C ALA A 1048 27.39 -12.24 -41.20
N GLN A 1049 27.94 -13.45 -41.42
CA GLN A 1049 29.33 -13.62 -41.88
C GLN A 1049 29.45 -13.02 -43.31
N ASN A 1050 30.58 -12.57 -43.85
CA ASN A 1050 31.99 -12.93 -43.68
C ASN A 1050 32.79 -11.81 -44.42
N LYS A 1051 33.97 -11.30 -44.02
CA LYS A 1051 35.27 -11.99 -43.94
C LYS A 1051 36.32 -11.12 -43.21
N LYS A 1052 37.13 -11.80 -42.37
CA LYS A 1052 38.31 -11.34 -41.60
C LYS A 1052 38.02 -10.77 -40.20
N LYS A 1053 38.29 -11.65 -39.23
CA LYS A 1053 38.18 -11.56 -37.76
C LYS A 1053 36.77 -11.35 -37.20
N ILE A 1054 36.53 -12.15 -36.17
CA ILE A 1054 35.41 -12.08 -35.24
C ILE A 1054 35.97 -11.34 -34.03
N GLU A 1055 35.27 -10.33 -33.53
CA GLU A 1055 35.52 -9.78 -32.20
C GLU A 1055 34.15 -9.58 -31.55
N VAL A 1056 33.93 -10.33 -30.48
CA VAL A 1056 32.77 -10.23 -29.60
C VAL A 1056 33.04 -9.04 -28.70
N THR A 1057 32.16 -8.04 -28.69
CA THR A 1057 32.15 -7.05 -27.61
C THR A 1057 31.33 -7.62 -26.46
N ALA A 1058 32.01 -8.35 -25.58
CA ALA A 1058 31.48 -8.68 -24.26
C ALA A 1058 31.17 -7.39 -23.51
N LYS A 1059 30.04 -7.37 -22.79
CA LYS A 1059 29.67 -6.22 -21.97
C LYS A 1059 30.40 -6.33 -20.63
N TYR A 1060 31.31 -5.40 -20.39
CA TYR A 1060 32.15 -5.38 -19.19
C TYR A 1060 31.32 -5.27 -17.90
N VAL A 1061 31.61 -6.10 -16.90
CA VAL A 1061 31.06 -6.00 -15.53
C VAL A 1061 32.14 -6.28 -14.50
N GLY A 1062 33.11 -5.36 -14.38
CA GLY A 1062 34.04 -5.36 -13.25
C GLY A 1062 33.30 -4.93 -11.97
N LYS A 1063 33.27 -5.79 -10.95
CA LYS A 1063 32.71 -5.45 -9.62
C LYS A 1063 33.82 -5.08 -8.64
N GLN A 1064 33.92 -3.80 -8.32
CA GLN A 1064 34.77 -3.36 -7.21
C GLN A 1064 34.00 -3.53 -5.88
N ILE A 1065 34.56 -4.30 -4.93
CA ILE A 1065 34.00 -4.44 -3.58
C ILE A 1065 34.82 -3.59 -2.60
N ARG A 1066 34.22 -2.52 -2.09
CA ARG A 1066 34.75 -1.75 -0.95
C ARG A 1066 34.16 -2.27 0.36
N ARG A 1067 35.00 -2.52 1.36
CA ARG A 1067 34.61 -2.70 2.77
C ARG A 1067 35.31 -1.64 3.62
N THR A 1068 34.58 -1.04 4.57
CA THR A 1068 35.10 -0.03 5.51
C THR A 1068 34.90 -0.54 6.93
N VAL A 1069 35.96 -0.49 7.76
CA VAL A 1069 35.90 -0.89 9.17
C VAL A 1069 35.81 0.36 10.04
N ASP A 1070 34.82 0.44 10.92
CA ASP A 1070 34.61 1.60 11.80
C ASP A 1070 34.73 1.16 13.27
N GLY A 1071 35.84 1.56 13.90
CA GLY A 1071 36.21 1.20 15.26
C GLY A 1071 36.14 2.42 16.19
N GLY A 1072 35.18 2.43 17.12
CA GLY A 1072 34.93 3.57 18.01
C GLY A 1072 36.00 3.87 19.06
N GLU A 1073 37.09 3.09 19.12
CA GLU A 1073 38.26 3.28 19.99
C GLU A 1073 39.54 2.89 19.23
N THR A 1074 40.71 3.38 19.69
CA THR A 1074 42.01 3.12 19.04
C THR A 1074 42.28 1.63 18.85
N SER A 1075 42.25 1.20 17.59
CA SER A 1075 42.45 -0.17 17.15
C SER A 1075 43.66 -0.22 16.21
N GLU A 1076 44.40 -1.33 16.23
CA GLU A 1076 45.61 -1.55 15.45
C GLU A 1076 45.47 -2.89 14.70
N PHE A 1077 45.25 -2.81 13.39
CA PHE A 1077 45.13 -3.98 12.52
C PHE A 1077 46.52 -4.30 11.95
N LYS A 1078 46.91 -5.58 11.95
CA LYS A 1078 48.24 -6.05 11.50
C LYS A 1078 48.20 -7.03 10.33
N ARG A 1079 47.11 -7.79 10.19
CA ARG A 1079 46.97 -8.85 9.18
C ARG A 1079 45.51 -9.04 8.78
N LEU A 1080 45.29 -9.30 7.49
CA LEU A 1080 44.03 -9.78 6.94
C LEU A 1080 44.23 -11.22 6.45
N THR A 1081 43.23 -12.08 6.66
CA THR A 1081 43.23 -13.45 6.14
C THR A 1081 41.90 -13.75 5.45
N GLN A 1082 41.96 -14.18 4.20
CA GLN A 1082 40.81 -14.64 3.40
C GLN A 1082 40.88 -16.17 3.25
N HIS A 1083 39.74 -16.83 3.40
CA HIS A 1083 39.54 -18.26 3.14
C HIS A 1083 38.49 -18.43 2.04
N PHE A 1084 38.76 -19.37 1.14
CA PHE A 1084 37.87 -19.75 0.05
C PHE A 1084 37.17 -21.07 0.36
N GLU A 1085 35.99 -21.29 -0.22
CA GLU A 1085 35.13 -22.45 0.07
C GLU A 1085 35.78 -23.80 -0.29
N ASN A 1086 36.77 -23.79 -1.20
CA ASN A 1086 37.61 -24.95 -1.54
C ASN A 1086 38.60 -25.36 -0.43
N GLY A 1087 38.76 -24.53 0.61
CA GLY A 1087 39.67 -24.72 1.75
C GLY A 1087 40.98 -23.94 1.67
N ASP A 1088 41.28 -23.27 0.56
CA ASP A 1088 42.47 -22.44 0.41
C ASP A 1088 42.38 -21.14 1.23
N ALA A 1089 43.54 -20.62 1.63
CA ALA A 1089 43.65 -19.48 2.51
C ALA A 1089 44.86 -18.61 2.20
N TYR A 1090 44.66 -17.30 2.28
CA TYR A 1090 45.64 -16.28 1.90
C TYR A 1090 45.72 -15.20 2.97
N SER A 1091 46.93 -14.87 3.40
CA SER A 1091 47.18 -13.88 4.45
C SER A 1091 48.17 -12.82 4.00
N TYR A 1092 47.92 -11.55 4.31
CA TYR A 1092 48.88 -10.47 4.02
C TYR A 1092 48.88 -9.41 5.12
N PRO A 1093 50.00 -8.68 5.32
CA PRO A 1093 50.09 -7.70 6.38
C PRO A 1093 49.36 -6.42 5.97
N VAL A 1094 48.66 -5.83 6.93
CA VAL A 1094 47.97 -4.53 6.78
C VAL A 1094 48.46 -3.61 7.89
N PHE A 1095 48.66 -2.33 7.58
CA PHE A 1095 49.33 -1.42 8.50
C PHE A 1095 48.55 -0.13 8.74
N GLY A 1096 48.19 0.11 10.00
CA GLY A 1096 47.66 1.39 10.43
C GLY A 1096 47.36 1.43 11.93
N ARG A 1097 47.56 2.60 12.55
CA ARG A 1097 47.32 2.85 13.97
C ARG A 1097 46.38 4.03 14.11
N TYR A 1098 45.15 3.77 14.53
CA TYR A 1098 44.03 4.70 14.31
C TYR A 1098 43.60 5.45 15.57
N ARG A 1099 43.47 6.78 15.47
CA ARG A 1099 42.95 7.67 16.52
C ARG A 1099 41.95 8.62 15.90
N GLU A 1100 40.68 8.51 16.30
CA GLU A 1100 39.60 9.46 15.98
C GLU A 1100 39.51 9.88 14.50
N SER A 1101 39.59 8.92 13.57
CA SER A 1101 39.46 9.16 12.13
C SER A 1101 38.32 8.33 11.53
N GLN A 1102 37.34 8.99 10.91
CA GLN A 1102 36.38 8.31 10.04
C GLN A 1102 37.07 7.84 8.75
N ALA A 1103 36.95 6.54 8.48
CA ALA A 1103 37.35 5.82 7.27
C ALA A 1103 38.84 5.78 6.90
N THR A 1104 39.34 4.56 6.70
CA THR A 1104 40.34 4.24 5.66
C THR A 1104 39.82 3.10 4.81
N ASP A 1105 40.04 3.19 3.49
CA ASP A 1105 39.79 2.09 2.57
C ASP A 1105 40.81 0.96 2.78
N ALA A 1106 40.34 -0.27 2.96
CA ALA A 1106 41.15 -1.46 2.74
C ALA A 1106 40.80 -2.03 1.36
N TYR A 1107 41.78 -2.12 0.48
CA TYR A 1107 41.62 -2.69 -0.87
C TYR A 1107 42.10 -4.15 -0.87
N SER A 1108 41.37 -5.01 -1.56
CA SER A 1108 41.86 -6.32 -2.02
C SER A 1108 41.44 -6.48 -3.49
N ASN A 1109 42.41 -6.52 -4.40
CA ASN A 1109 42.19 -6.80 -5.82
C ASN A 1109 42.44 -8.29 -6.11
N CYS A 1110 41.93 -9.18 -5.26
CA CYS A 1110 42.07 -10.61 -5.46
C CYS A 1110 40.93 -11.09 -6.36
N PHE A 1111 41.30 -11.69 -7.49
CA PHE A 1111 40.40 -12.38 -8.40
C PHE A 1111 40.67 -13.86 -8.27
N ASP A 1112 39.62 -14.66 -8.14
CA ASP A 1112 39.69 -16.09 -8.43
C ASP A 1112 39.60 -16.23 -9.96
N ILE A 1113 40.48 -17.03 -10.56
CA ILE A 1113 40.61 -17.19 -12.01
C ILE A 1113 40.60 -18.69 -12.26
N ASP A 1114 39.51 -19.20 -12.85
CA ASP A 1114 39.40 -20.62 -13.16
C ASP A 1114 40.37 -20.95 -14.30
N GLU A 1115 41.44 -21.70 -13.99
CA GLU A 1115 42.46 -22.05 -14.98
C GLU A 1115 41.91 -22.92 -16.12
N ASP A 1116 40.70 -23.49 -16.03
CA ASP A 1116 40.12 -24.27 -17.12
C ASP A 1116 39.27 -23.44 -18.12
N ASP A 1117 39.01 -22.15 -17.88
CA ASP A 1117 38.37 -21.25 -18.85
C ASP A 1117 39.40 -20.50 -19.73
N GLU A 1118 39.21 -20.54 -21.06
CA GLU A 1118 40.10 -19.87 -22.03
C GLU A 1118 39.85 -18.36 -22.15
N ASP A 1119 38.71 -17.83 -21.67
CA ASP A 1119 38.44 -16.39 -21.68
C ASP A 1119 38.96 -15.69 -20.40
N ASP A 1120 38.81 -16.28 -19.20
CA ASP A 1120 39.37 -15.73 -17.95
C ASP A 1120 40.92 -15.66 -17.98
N LYS A 1121 41.57 -16.60 -18.65
CA LYS A 1121 43.02 -16.57 -18.91
C LYS A 1121 43.52 -15.33 -19.65
N LYS A 1122 42.66 -14.60 -20.36
CA LYS A 1122 43.05 -13.35 -21.07
C LYS A 1122 43.02 -12.14 -20.14
N ASP A 1123 42.21 -12.18 -19.08
CA ASP A 1123 42.11 -11.07 -18.12
C ASP A 1123 43.20 -11.15 -17.04
N ALA A 1124 43.77 -12.33 -16.79
CA ALA A 1124 44.96 -12.53 -15.94
C ALA A 1124 46.17 -11.67 -16.36
N ASP A 1125 46.37 -11.44 -17.67
CA ASP A 1125 47.43 -10.60 -18.23
C ASP A 1125 47.25 -9.08 -17.91
N SER A 1126 46.14 -8.70 -17.27
CA SER A 1126 45.81 -7.32 -16.90
C SER A 1126 45.74 -7.04 -15.40
N ALA A 1127 45.91 -8.06 -14.55
CA ALA A 1127 45.95 -7.92 -13.09
C ALA A 1127 47.38 -7.62 -12.60
N ASP A 1128 47.53 -6.63 -11.71
CA ASP A 1128 48.87 -6.22 -11.21
C ASP A 1128 49.55 -7.31 -10.35
N ILE A 1129 48.79 -8.22 -9.72
CA ILE A 1129 49.28 -9.34 -8.88
C ILE A 1129 48.34 -10.54 -9.06
N VAL A 1130 48.90 -11.74 -9.29
CA VAL A 1130 48.16 -13.02 -9.37
C VAL A 1130 48.67 -13.96 -8.27
N ILE A 1131 47.75 -14.62 -7.55
CA ILE A 1131 48.07 -15.49 -6.40
C ILE A 1131 47.50 -16.89 -6.66
N THR A 1132 48.35 -17.93 -6.64
CA THR A 1132 48.01 -19.28 -7.14
C THR A 1132 48.15 -20.41 -6.13
N GLU A 1133 48.56 -20.15 -4.89
CA GLU A 1133 48.70 -21.19 -3.85
C GLU A 1133 48.47 -20.64 -2.43
N SER A 1134 47.80 -21.40 -1.56
CA SER A 1134 47.58 -21.02 -0.15
C SER A 1134 48.87 -20.56 0.55
N GLY A 1135 48.88 -19.39 1.19
CA GLY A 1135 50.09 -18.85 1.82
C GLY A 1135 49.96 -17.48 2.49
N THR A 1136 51.10 -16.99 2.96
CA THR A 1136 51.27 -15.65 3.51
C THR A 1136 52.17 -14.82 2.58
N TYR A 1137 51.74 -13.60 2.23
CA TYR A 1137 52.25 -12.79 1.14
C TYR A 1137 52.56 -11.34 1.56
N CYS A 1138 53.48 -10.69 0.86
CA CYS A 1138 53.73 -9.25 0.97
C CYS A 1138 52.77 -8.41 0.12
N PRO A 1139 52.62 -7.09 0.37
CA PRO A 1139 51.67 -6.22 -0.35
C PRO A 1139 51.96 -6.04 -1.85
N ASP A 1140 53.15 -6.40 -2.31
CA ASP A 1140 53.59 -6.44 -3.71
C ASP A 1140 53.41 -7.82 -4.38
N GLY A 1141 52.88 -8.80 -3.65
CA GLY A 1141 52.54 -10.12 -4.16
C GLY A 1141 53.58 -11.22 -3.94
N GLU A 1142 54.74 -10.94 -3.31
CA GLU A 1142 55.74 -11.98 -3.04
C GLU A 1142 55.31 -12.92 -1.90
N ARG A 1143 55.34 -14.25 -2.12
CA ARG A 1143 55.02 -15.26 -1.09
C ARG A 1143 56.17 -15.37 -0.10
N VAL A 1144 55.92 -15.09 1.17
CA VAL A 1144 56.93 -15.15 2.25
C VAL A 1144 56.82 -16.36 3.17
N GLY A 1145 55.71 -17.10 3.11
CA GLY A 1145 55.62 -18.38 3.81
C GLY A 1145 54.21 -18.97 3.82
N ASP A 1146 53.98 -19.91 4.74
CA ASP A 1146 52.72 -20.65 4.80
C ASP A 1146 51.67 -19.95 5.68
N THR A 1147 50.41 -20.35 5.54
CA THR A 1147 49.30 -19.85 6.36
C THR A 1147 49.47 -20.25 7.82
N GLY A 1148 49.44 -19.24 8.70
CA GLY A 1148 49.69 -19.42 10.15
C GLY A 1148 51.05 -18.92 10.63
N MET A 1149 51.91 -18.40 9.74
CA MET A 1149 53.08 -17.58 10.12
C MET A 1149 52.66 -16.49 11.13
N SER A 1150 53.49 -16.22 12.14
CA SER A 1150 53.13 -15.21 13.16
C SER A 1150 53.25 -13.78 12.62
N ASP A 1151 52.46 -12.85 13.15
CA ASP A 1151 52.45 -11.44 12.73
C ASP A 1151 53.85 -10.80 12.79
N ALA A 1152 54.70 -11.22 13.75
CA ALA A 1152 56.06 -10.72 13.91
C ALA A 1152 57.07 -11.32 12.91
N GLU A 1153 56.85 -12.55 12.45
CA GLU A 1153 57.64 -13.16 11.38
C GLU A 1153 57.27 -12.54 10.03
N LEU A 1154 55.97 -12.33 9.78
CA LEU A 1154 55.46 -11.67 8.58
C LEU A 1154 55.97 -10.22 8.46
N LEU A 1155 55.95 -9.45 9.55
CA LEU A 1155 56.48 -8.07 9.58
C LEU A 1155 57.99 -7.98 9.29
N ASN A 1156 58.76 -9.02 9.62
CA ASN A 1156 60.19 -9.09 9.31
C ASN A 1156 60.46 -9.61 7.89
N ALA A 1157 59.57 -10.45 7.35
CA ALA A 1157 59.69 -11.00 6.00
C ALA A 1157 59.20 -10.02 4.92
N CYS A 1158 58.24 -9.15 5.25
CA CYS A 1158 57.74 -8.06 4.41
C CYS A 1158 58.12 -6.67 4.97
N PRO A 1159 59.42 -6.28 4.95
CA PRO A 1159 59.85 -4.96 5.40
C PRO A 1159 59.36 -3.87 4.43
N ILE A 1160 58.56 -2.93 4.95
CA ILE A 1160 58.03 -1.76 4.24
C ILE A 1160 59.06 -0.63 4.15
#